data_AF-A0A955NFL3-F1
#
_entry.id   AF-A0A955NFL3-F1
#
_cell.length_a   1.000
_cell.length_b   1.000
_cell.length_c   1.000
_cell.angle_alpha   90.00
_cell.angle_beta   90.00
_cell.angle_gamma   90.00
#
_symmetry.space_group_name_H-M   'P 1'
#
loop_
_entity.id
_entity.type
_entity.pdbx_description
1 polymer ?
#
loop_
_entity_poly.entity_id
_entity_poly.type
_entity_poly.pdbx_seq_one_letter_code
_entity_poly.pdbx_strand_id
1 'polypeptide(L)'
;MKRRGAGLFLVLFSLFLAARANSQALTAAEVQSVLLETAKVFDTPYTIAVTNREGVVLGVFEKTGAPPTTTSLINFKFRLDGGGNEILSPPEPTPDVAIALARTASFFSNNQAPLSSRTVRFISGIHFPPGIMNTPNAALYGIENTNRGCFLSSDYLPGKEIPQPRRLNGDPGIGVVTGKRDVANSVAYPNIVNSGGVPIFRGSTLIGGVGIAGLDALGNDDLAIRVAEFAAVQGIIQSQGGAILPVPNPLPPPTEVFIDGIRLPFVGENLEQRSNIIAGVRPANSPAPDPGATGAFLVPAVGSPTPDAPTGWLVTPQSGASLSADEVETIILNAIRRANKTRAAIRLSPGQPAKMVIAVGDLDGKILGLYRMPDATIFSIDVAATKSRNAVYFSSAAVDPADLPGVPPGTAVTARTISFAAQPLFPAGIGKQPLFPPTPADKAREGPFFQSLFVPDVFNPCTQGRQPVNPNQSGIVFFPGSTPLYKNGVLVGGLGVSGDGVEQDDYVTDAGWRGFEAPEEIRADRIFIDSVRLPYFKFPRNPEEGVIRDTSLPQILYANFNSGPPATIDIELVAGPEIDLQATADSLEVLVEGAVQTLIPEPAGALAAGQVGVGIPFFNFITLRFPAGVTAASNIQVNLDPTDVQGRSTDACLFLGIPPVGEPDCIAITTFTKGGKAEVTPDFNRDKVINALDLLMLKEGYRGSGKASDYDLDGDNSLDGNDLFDFGKGWMQK
;
A
#
# COMPACT_ATOMS: atom_id res chain seq x y z
N MET A 1 -15.91 47.68 -42.10
CA MET A 1 -16.28 47.69 -40.67
C MET A 1 -16.73 46.28 -40.25
N LYS A 2 -15.80 45.44 -39.78
CA LYS A 2 -16.07 44.07 -39.33
C LYS A 2 -15.32 43.82 -38.03
N ARG A 3 -16.01 43.93 -36.88
CA ARG A 3 -15.59 43.42 -35.56
C ARG A 3 -16.84 43.23 -34.69
N ARG A 4 -17.49 42.07 -34.78
CA ARG A 4 -18.33 41.47 -33.72
C ARG A 4 -18.42 39.97 -34.01
N GLY A 5 -17.72 39.14 -33.23
CA GLY A 5 -17.78 37.68 -33.44
C GLY A 5 -16.73 36.80 -32.77
N ALA A 6 -16.06 37.24 -31.70
CA ALA A 6 -15.05 36.41 -31.02
C ALA A 6 -15.29 36.21 -29.51
N GLY A 7 -16.24 36.93 -28.89
CA GLY A 7 -16.43 36.91 -27.43
C GLY A 7 -17.37 35.82 -26.89
N LEU A 8 -18.24 35.24 -27.71
CA LEU A 8 -19.28 34.30 -27.23
C LEU A 8 -18.88 32.83 -27.35
N PHE A 9 -17.88 32.51 -28.19
CA PHE A 9 -17.43 31.13 -28.40
C PHE A 9 -16.42 30.64 -27.35
N LEU A 10 -15.64 31.55 -26.75
CA LEU A 10 -14.69 31.19 -25.69
C LEU A 10 -15.36 30.90 -24.34
N VAL A 11 -16.47 31.56 -24.01
CA VAL A 11 -17.15 31.36 -22.72
C VAL A 11 -17.95 30.04 -22.69
N LEU A 12 -18.48 29.60 -23.83
CA LEU A 12 -19.15 28.30 -23.94
C LEU A 12 -18.19 27.11 -23.99
N PHE A 13 -16.95 27.29 -24.46
CA PHE A 13 -15.92 26.25 -24.43
C PHE A 13 -15.32 26.08 -23.03
N SER A 14 -15.19 27.17 -22.26
CA SER A 14 -14.76 27.11 -20.85
C SER A 14 -15.81 26.50 -19.92
N LEU A 15 -17.11 26.63 -20.22
CA LEU A 15 -18.17 25.94 -19.46
C LEU A 15 -18.31 24.44 -19.81
N PHE A 16 -17.85 24.01 -20.99
CA PHE A 16 -17.83 22.59 -21.37
C PHE A 16 -16.53 21.86 -20.99
N LEU A 17 -15.41 22.56 -20.75
CA LEU A 17 -14.18 21.96 -20.21
C LEU A 17 -14.15 21.91 -18.67
N ALA A 18 -14.96 22.70 -17.97
CA ALA A 18 -15.11 22.61 -16.51
C ALA A 18 -16.07 21.48 -16.06
N ALA A 19 -16.81 20.85 -16.98
CA ALA A 19 -17.75 19.77 -16.70
C ALA A 19 -17.22 18.37 -17.07
N ARG A 20 -15.91 18.23 -17.34
CA ARG A 20 -15.23 16.94 -17.53
C ARG A 20 -13.97 16.80 -16.67
N ALA A 21 -14.01 17.33 -15.45
CA ALA A 21 -13.22 16.76 -14.38
C ALA A 21 -13.70 15.31 -14.18
N ASN A 22 -12.93 14.36 -14.72
CA ASN A 22 -13.06 12.92 -14.54
C ASN A 22 -13.26 12.60 -13.04
N SER A 23 -14.50 12.50 -12.55
CA SER A 23 -14.72 12.28 -11.13
C SER A 23 -14.49 10.81 -10.81
N GLN A 24 -13.26 10.44 -10.45
CA GLN A 24 -12.96 9.17 -9.81
C GLN A 24 -13.66 9.02 -8.44
N ALA A 25 -14.28 10.08 -7.89
CA ALA A 25 -15.05 10.07 -6.66
C ALA A 25 -16.52 9.61 -6.86
N LEU A 26 -17.18 9.13 -5.79
CA LEU A 26 -18.64 8.91 -5.80
C LEU A 26 -19.39 10.24 -5.77
N THR A 27 -20.41 10.40 -6.60
CA THR A 27 -21.31 11.57 -6.60
C THR A 27 -22.47 11.37 -5.62
N ALA A 28 -23.12 12.46 -5.17
CA ALA A 28 -24.30 12.37 -4.31
C ALA A 28 -25.44 11.55 -4.96
N ALA A 29 -25.61 11.69 -6.28
CA ALA A 29 -26.62 10.95 -7.04
C ALA A 29 -26.30 9.44 -7.13
N GLU A 30 -25.04 9.07 -7.28
CA GLU A 30 -24.61 7.66 -7.22
C GLU A 30 -24.83 7.09 -5.82
N VAL A 31 -24.43 7.81 -4.76
CA VAL A 31 -24.63 7.38 -3.37
C VAL A 31 -26.11 7.17 -3.06
N GLN A 32 -26.96 8.14 -3.44
CA GLN A 32 -28.40 8.02 -3.28
C GLN A 32 -28.96 6.84 -4.08
N SER A 33 -28.50 6.64 -5.31
CA SER A 33 -28.93 5.52 -6.15
C SER A 33 -28.53 4.18 -5.52
N VAL A 34 -27.32 4.02 -5.02
CA VAL A 34 -26.88 2.79 -4.34
C VAL A 34 -27.76 2.50 -3.13
N LEU A 35 -27.97 3.49 -2.25
CA LEU A 35 -28.81 3.32 -1.05
C LEU A 35 -30.25 2.90 -1.39
N LEU A 36 -30.87 3.57 -2.37
CA LEU A 36 -32.26 3.30 -2.74
C LEU A 36 -32.41 2.02 -3.57
N GLU A 37 -31.52 1.72 -4.51
CA GLU A 37 -31.58 0.45 -5.27
C GLU A 37 -31.31 -0.74 -4.35
N THR A 38 -30.37 -0.65 -3.40
CA THR A 38 -30.18 -1.67 -2.36
C THR A 38 -31.47 -1.86 -1.55
N ALA A 39 -32.13 -0.78 -1.12
CA ALA A 39 -33.36 -0.87 -0.33
C ALA A 39 -34.52 -1.56 -1.09
N LYS A 40 -34.52 -1.54 -2.43
CA LYS A 40 -35.56 -2.20 -3.24
C LYS A 40 -35.43 -3.71 -3.32
N VAL A 41 -34.26 -4.27 -3.03
CA VAL A 41 -33.97 -5.69 -3.30
C VAL A 41 -34.85 -6.64 -2.48
N PHE A 42 -35.12 -6.27 -1.22
CA PHE A 42 -35.90 -7.08 -0.28
C PHE A 42 -36.83 -6.25 0.60
N ASP A 43 -38.07 -6.71 0.74
CA ASP A 43 -39.09 -6.29 1.70
C ASP A 43 -38.84 -6.90 3.07
N THR A 44 -37.72 -6.51 3.68
CA THR A 44 -37.40 -6.80 5.07
C THR A 44 -36.65 -5.61 5.67
N PRO A 45 -36.76 -5.35 6.97
CA PRO A 45 -36.06 -4.23 7.59
C PRO A 45 -34.55 -4.48 7.69
N TYR A 46 -33.74 -3.49 7.31
CA TYR A 46 -32.29 -3.42 7.50
C TYR A 46 -31.79 -1.99 7.29
N THR A 47 -30.55 -1.72 7.69
CA THR A 47 -29.85 -0.45 7.44
C THR A 47 -28.77 -0.63 6.39
N ILE A 48 -28.59 0.39 5.56
CA ILE A 48 -27.63 0.43 4.46
C ILE A 48 -26.72 1.63 4.67
N ALA A 49 -25.42 1.45 4.51
CA ALA A 49 -24.43 2.53 4.55
C ALA A 49 -23.54 2.52 3.32
N VAL A 50 -23.14 3.71 2.86
CA VAL A 50 -22.15 3.89 1.79
C VAL A 50 -20.98 4.72 2.34
N THR A 51 -19.76 4.30 2.02
CA THR A 51 -18.54 5.05 2.35
C THR A 51 -17.69 5.29 1.11
N ASN A 52 -16.87 6.35 1.12
CA ASN A 52 -15.81 6.52 0.11
C ASN A 52 -14.62 5.59 0.41
N ARG A 53 -13.60 5.65 -0.45
CA ARG A 53 -12.34 4.89 -0.29
C ARG A 53 -11.65 5.10 1.06
N GLU A 54 -11.70 6.31 1.62
CA GLU A 54 -11.13 6.65 2.93
C GLU A 54 -12.00 6.22 4.12
N GLY A 55 -13.19 5.65 3.87
CA GLY A 55 -14.12 5.26 4.93
C GLY A 55 -14.94 6.41 5.51
N VAL A 56 -14.96 7.57 4.85
CA VAL A 56 -15.89 8.68 5.13
C VAL A 56 -17.30 8.21 4.78
N VAL A 57 -18.25 8.43 5.70
CA VAL A 57 -19.65 8.08 5.50
C VAL A 57 -20.28 9.06 4.51
N LEU A 58 -20.78 8.54 3.39
CA LEU A 58 -21.42 9.34 2.34
C LEU A 58 -22.96 9.30 2.41
N GLY A 59 -23.52 8.33 3.14
CA GLY A 59 -24.95 8.24 3.37
C GLY A 59 -25.34 6.98 4.12
N VAL A 60 -26.43 7.07 4.88
CA VAL A 60 -27.00 5.97 5.66
C VAL A 60 -28.51 6.01 5.50
N PHE A 61 -29.08 4.91 5.02
CA PHE A 61 -30.50 4.73 4.81
C PHE A 61 -31.03 3.62 5.71
N GLU A 62 -32.02 3.95 6.53
CA GLU A 62 -32.70 3.02 7.43
C GLU A 62 -34.06 2.67 6.82
N LYS A 63 -34.26 1.40 6.46
CA LYS A 63 -35.58 0.93 5.99
C LYS A 63 -36.62 1.02 7.11
N THR A 64 -37.88 1.22 6.75
CA THR A 64 -38.99 1.23 7.70
C THR A 64 -38.96 -0.01 8.60
N GLY A 65 -38.92 0.20 9.91
CA GLY A 65 -38.92 -0.88 10.91
C GLY A 65 -37.56 -1.56 11.12
N ALA A 66 -36.47 -1.03 10.55
CA ALA A 66 -35.14 -1.54 10.84
C ALA A 66 -34.84 -1.37 12.33
N PRO A 67 -34.19 -2.36 12.98
CA PRO A 67 -33.96 -2.28 14.40
C PRO A 67 -32.91 -1.18 14.69
N PRO A 68 -33.10 -0.35 15.72
CA PRO A 68 -32.12 0.69 16.08
C PRO A 68 -30.78 0.09 16.55
N THR A 69 -30.81 -1.13 17.09
CA THR A 69 -29.63 -1.91 17.49
C THR A 69 -29.78 -3.36 17.05
N THR A 70 -28.69 -4.02 16.68
CA THR A 70 -28.67 -5.40 16.16
C THR A 70 -27.76 -6.30 16.98
N THR A 71 -28.14 -7.58 17.07
CA THR A 71 -27.26 -8.66 17.56
C THR A 71 -26.92 -9.66 16.45
N SER A 72 -27.53 -9.50 15.27
CA SER A 72 -27.29 -10.37 14.12
C SER A 72 -25.91 -10.09 13.54
N LEU A 73 -25.09 -11.15 13.46
CA LEU A 73 -23.78 -11.15 12.79
C LEU A 73 -22.81 -10.03 13.23
N ILE A 74 -22.92 -9.53 14.47
CA ILE A 74 -21.92 -8.62 15.04
C ILE A 74 -20.65 -9.39 15.45
N ASN A 75 -19.52 -8.69 15.55
CA ASN A 75 -18.30 -9.29 16.10
C ASN A 75 -18.51 -9.64 17.58
N PHE A 76 -18.02 -10.81 17.98
CA PHE A 76 -18.04 -11.30 19.35
C PHE A 76 -19.44 -11.28 19.97
N LYS A 77 -20.46 -11.68 19.18
CA LYS A 77 -21.88 -11.80 19.57
C LYS A 77 -22.08 -12.51 20.92
N PHE A 78 -21.24 -13.50 21.24
CA PHE A 78 -21.27 -14.19 22.52
C PHE A 78 -19.97 -13.98 23.30
N ARG A 79 -20.11 -13.84 24.61
CA ARG A 79 -19.01 -13.71 25.58
C ARG A 79 -19.33 -14.51 26.84
N LEU A 80 -18.34 -14.66 27.70
CA LEU A 80 -18.54 -15.28 29.02
C LEU A 80 -18.78 -14.20 30.08
N ASP A 81 -19.69 -14.47 31.02
CA ASP A 81 -19.79 -13.70 32.25
C ASP A 81 -18.66 -14.06 33.24
N GLY A 82 -18.59 -13.36 34.38
CA GLY A 82 -17.60 -13.64 35.43
C GLY A 82 -17.74 -15.04 36.06
N GLY A 83 -18.86 -15.74 35.84
CA GLY A 83 -19.09 -17.12 36.25
C GLY A 83 -18.76 -18.15 35.16
N GLY A 84 -18.36 -17.72 33.96
CA GLY A 84 -18.08 -18.61 32.83
C GLY A 84 -19.31 -19.06 32.03
N ASN A 85 -20.47 -18.43 32.22
CA ASN A 85 -21.67 -18.72 31.44
C ASN A 85 -21.68 -17.94 30.12
N GLU A 86 -22.20 -18.57 29.06
CA GLU A 86 -22.45 -17.89 27.78
C GLU A 86 -23.54 -16.84 27.94
N ILE A 87 -23.21 -15.60 27.56
CA ILE A 87 -24.14 -14.47 27.50
C ILE A 87 -24.00 -13.78 26.14
N LEU A 88 -25.08 -13.13 25.71
CA LEU A 88 -25.03 -12.22 24.57
C LEU A 88 -24.22 -10.98 24.92
N SER A 89 -23.40 -10.54 23.98
CA SER A 89 -22.80 -9.21 24.00
C SER A 89 -23.89 -8.14 23.84
N PRO A 90 -23.68 -6.92 24.37
CA PRO A 90 -24.60 -5.82 24.15
C PRO A 90 -24.88 -5.62 22.66
N PRO A 91 -26.14 -5.32 22.27
CA PRO A 91 -26.46 -5.06 20.88
C PRO A 91 -25.75 -3.79 20.40
N GLU A 92 -25.35 -3.76 19.14
CA GLU A 92 -24.65 -2.64 18.53
C GLU A 92 -25.64 -1.76 17.75
N PRO A 93 -25.48 -0.42 17.71
CA PRO A 93 -26.27 0.43 16.82
C PRO A 93 -26.19 -0.06 15.39
N THR A 94 -27.33 -0.40 14.81
CA THR A 94 -27.41 -0.99 13.46
C THR A 94 -26.74 -0.11 12.39
N PRO A 95 -26.87 1.23 12.41
CA PRO A 95 -26.15 2.10 11.49
C PRO A 95 -24.62 1.98 11.59
N ASP A 96 -24.07 1.85 12.80
CA ASP A 96 -22.61 1.71 12.99
C ASP A 96 -22.11 0.37 12.47
N VAL A 97 -22.90 -0.70 12.58
CA VAL A 97 -22.57 -2.02 11.98
C VAL A 97 -22.57 -1.94 10.46
N ALA A 98 -23.57 -1.29 9.86
CA ALA A 98 -23.61 -1.06 8.42
C ALA A 98 -22.41 -0.22 7.94
N ILE A 99 -22.07 0.86 8.65
CA ILE A 99 -20.91 1.71 8.32
C ILE A 99 -19.60 0.92 8.39
N ALA A 100 -19.42 0.10 9.43
CA ALA A 100 -18.18 -0.67 9.58
C ALA A 100 -18.04 -1.78 8.53
N LEU A 101 -19.15 -2.36 8.06
CA LEU A 101 -19.13 -3.28 6.91
C LEU A 101 -18.75 -2.55 5.61
N ALA A 102 -19.32 -1.37 5.38
CA ALA A 102 -18.94 -0.52 4.25
C ALA A 102 -17.44 -0.18 4.29
N ARG A 103 -16.93 0.21 5.46
CA ARG A 103 -15.50 0.46 5.69
C ARG A 103 -14.66 -0.79 5.50
N THR A 104 -15.10 -1.95 5.96
CA THR A 104 -14.39 -3.22 5.78
C THR A 104 -14.15 -3.49 4.29
N ALA A 105 -15.15 -3.28 3.44
CA ALA A 105 -14.95 -3.40 2.00
C ALA A 105 -14.04 -2.31 1.43
N SER A 106 -14.28 -1.05 1.80
CA SER A 106 -13.49 0.11 1.34
C SER A 106 -12.03 0.01 1.74
N PHE A 107 -11.70 -0.57 2.90
CA PHE A 107 -10.36 -0.56 3.45
C PHE A 107 -9.47 -1.69 2.95
N PHE A 108 -10.04 -2.88 2.74
CA PHE A 108 -9.29 -4.09 2.39
C PHE A 108 -9.14 -4.27 0.88
N SER A 109 -10.09 -3.78 0.09
CA SER A 109 -9.96 -3.83 -1.37
C SER A 109 -8.83 -2.92 -1.85
N ASN A 110 -8.30 -3.23 -3.04
CA ASN A 110 -7.38 -2.40 -3.81
C ASN A 110 -7.85 -2.30 -5.26
N ASN A 111 -7.21 -1.46 -6.07
CA ASN A 111 -7.62 -1.22 -7.46
C ASN A 111 -7.57 -2.49 -8.34
N GLN A 112 -6.78 -3.49 -7.95
CA GLN A 112 -6.61 -4.72 -8.72
C GLN A 112 -7.50 -5.86 -8.23
N ALA A 113 -7.77 -5.94 -6.93
CA ALA A 113 -8.46 -7.07 -6.31
C ALA A 113 -9.61 -6.62 -5.39
N PRO A 114 -10.86 -7.05 -5.67
CA PRO A 114 -11.98 -6.79 -4.77
C PRO A 114 -11.96 -7.78 -3.61
N LEU A 115 -11.94 -7.26 -2.38
CA LEU A 115 -12.05 -8.03 -1.14
C LEU A 115 -13.28 -7.55 -0.35
N SER A 116 -14.19 -8.46 -0.04
CA SER A 116 -15.40 -8.18 0.73
C SER A 116 -15.20 -8.49 2.22
N SER A 117 -16.19 -8.16 3.07
CA SER A 117 -16.17 -8.60 4.47
C SER A 117 -16.15 -10.14 4.60
N ARG A 118 -16.67 -10.88 3.60
CA ARG A 118 -16.52 -12.34 3.51
C ARG A 118 -15.06 -12.75 3.31
N THR A 119 -14.35 -12.08 2.41
CA THR A 119 -12.93 -12.33 2.18
C THR A 119 -12.15 -12.12 3.48
N VAL A 120 -12.42 -11.02 4.18
CA VAL A 120 -11.75 -10.68 5.44
C VAL A 120 -12.04 -11.72 6.53
N ARG A 121 -13.30 -12.17 6.68
CA ARG A 121 -13.66 -13.25 7.61
C ARG A 121 -12.94 -14.57 7.33
N PHE A 122 -12.75 -14.91 6.05
CA PHE A 122 -12.06 -16.12 5.62
C PHE A 122 -10.60 -16.15 6.08
N ILE A 123 -9.93 -14.99 6.06
CA ILE A 123 -8.53 -14.83 6.43
C ILE A 123 -8.31 -14.38 7.89
N SER A 124 -9.34 -14.37 8.73
CA SER A 124 -9.26 -13.95 10.16
C SER A 124 -9.48 -15.08 11.19
N GLY A 125 -9.61 -16.32 10.72
CA GLY A 125 -9.84 -17.50 11.57
C GLY A 125 -8.61 -18.03 12.31
N ILE A 126 -8.83 -18.92 13.27
CA ILE A 126 -7.75 -19.60 14.03
C ILE A 126 -7.13 -20.80 13.30
N HIS A 127 -7.68 -21.15 12.13
CA HIS A 127 -7.19 -22.19 11.22
C HIS A 127 -7.27 -21.67 9.78
N PHE A 128 -6.29 -22.02 8.96
CA PHE A 128 -6.25 -21.72 7.53
C PHE A 128 -5.74 -22.94 6.75
N PRO A 129 -6.57 -23.55 5.88
CA PRO A 129 -7.94 -23.16 5.54
C PRO A 129 -8.93 -23.28 6.73
N PRO A 130 -10.01 -22.47 6.75
CA PRO A 130 -11.00 -22.54 7.82
C PRO A 130 -11.62 -23.94 7.98
N GLY A 131 -11.81 -24.35 9.23
CA GLY A 131 -12.43 -25.65 9.57
C GLY A 131 -11.48 -26.85 9.52
N ILE A 132 -10.26 -26.69 9.00
CA ILE A 132 -9.27 -27.77 8.96
C ILE A 132 -8.41 -27.75 10.23
N MET A 133 -8.55 -28.79 11.06
CA MET A 133 -7.79 -28.94 12.29
C MET A 133 -6.28 -29.08 12.03
N ASN A 134 -5.47 -28.76 13.03
CA ASN A 134 -4.00 -28.85 12.97
C ASN A 134 -3.39 -28.02 11.82
N THR A 135 -3.99 -26.87 11.50
CA THR A 135 -3.44 -25.89 10.56
C THR A 135 -3.17 -24.57 11.28
N PRO A 136 -2.14 -23.81 10.87
CA PRO A 136 -1.85 -22.49 11.42
C PRO A 136 -3.06 -21.57 11.35
N ASN A 137 -3.07 -20.52 12.17
CA ASN A 137 -4.08 -19.48 12.04
C ASN A 137 -4.01 -18.76 10.69
N ALA A 138 -5.12 -18.16 10.30
CA ALA A 138 -5.16 -17.31 9.12
C ALA A 138 -4.35 -16.03 9.34
N ALA A 139 -3.89 -15.45 8.22
CA ALA A 139 -2.96 -14.33 8.20
C ALA A 139 -3.39 -13.15 9.08
N LEU A 140 -4.69 -12.83 9.11
CA LEU A 140 -5.25 -11.67 9.81
C LEU A 140 -6.06 -12.06 11.05
N TYR A 141 -5.59 -13.06 11.81
CA TYR A 141 -6.19 -13.36 13.11
C TYR A 141 -6.23 -12.10 14.00
N GLY A 142 -7.38 -11.80 14.58
CA GLY A 142 -7.58 -10.61 15.41
C GLY A 142 -7.80 -9.30 14.65
N ILE A 143 -8.05 -9.34 13.33
CA ILE A 143 -8.29 -8.13 12.53
C ILE A 143 -9.47 -7.27 13.03
N GLU A 144 -10.44 -7.91 13.70
CA GLU A 144 -11.58 -7.26 14.32
C GLU A 144 -11.18 -6.19 15.35
N ASN A 145 -9.96 -6.30 15.89
CA ASN A 145 -9.40 -5.41 16.89
C ASN A 145 -8.72 -4.16 16.30
N THR A 146 -8.78 -3.98 14.99
CA THR A 146 -8.15 -2.85 14.28
C THR A 146 -9.18 -1.86 13.76
N ASN A 147 -8.75 -0.66 13.36
CA ASN A 147 -9.56 0.39 12.75
C ASN A 147 -10.74 0.83 13.62
N ARG A 148 -10.51 0.94 14.94
CA ARG A 148 -11.53 1.31 15.95
C ARG A 148 -11.60 2.82 16.21
N GLY A 149 -11.05 3.64 15.32
CA GLY A 149 -11.15 5.10 15.41
C GLY A 149 -10.26 5.73 16.49
N CYS A 150 -9.16 5.05 16.85
CA CYS A 150 -8.20 5.53 17.83
C CYS A 150 -7.37 6.70 17.30
N PHE A 151 -6.73 7.44 18.21
CA PHE A 151 -5.83 8.52 17.81
C PHE A 151 -4.56 7.97 17.15
N LEU A 152 -4.19 8.52 15.99
CA LEU A 152 -3.00 8.11 15.23
C LEU A 152 -1.93 9.19 15.23
N SER A 153 -2.24 10.39 14.74
CA SER A 153 -1.29 11.50 14.73
C SER A 153 -2.03 12.83 14.61
N SER A 154 -1.43 13.90 15.13
CA SER A 154 -1.77 15.29 14.84
C SER A 154 -0.88 15.90 13.76
N ASP A 155 0.21 15.22 13.41
CA ASP A 155 1.32 15.79 12.65
C ASP A 155 1.23 15.40 11.16
N TYR A 156 0.00 15.18 10.68
CA TYR A 156 -0.25 14.96 9.27
C TYR A 156 0.16 16.18 8.46
N LEU A 157 0.69 15.94 7.27
CA LEU A 157 0.86 16.99 6.27
C LEU A 157 -0.50 17.58 5.89
N PRO A 158 -0.59 18.89 5.57
CA PRO A 158 -1.85 19.51 5.16
C PRO A 158 -2.50 18.77 3.99
N GLY A 159 -3.77 18.37 4.15
CA GLY A 159 -4.51 17.61 3.14
C GLY A 159 -4.14 16.12 3.05
N LYS A 160 -3.33 15.62 3.98
CA LYS A 160 -2.95 14.20 4.11
C LYS A 160 -3.56 13.56 5.37
N GLU A 161 -4.48 14.25 6.03
CA GLU A 161 -5.17 13.76 7.21
C GLU A 161 -6.05 12.56 6.85
N ILE A 162 -6.06 11.56 7.74
CA ILE A 162 -6.88 10.36 7.57
C ILE A 162 -8.06 10.44 8.56
N PRO A 163 -9.31 10.37 8.08
CA PRO A 163 -10.48 10.33 8.95
C PRO A 163 -10.43 9.13 9.89
N GLN A 164 -10.68 9.35 11.18
CA GLN A 164 -10.79 8.27 12.14
C GLN A 164 -12.10 7.50 11.93
N PRO A 165 -12.08 6.17 11.80
CA PRO A 165 -13.28 5.35 11.60
C PRO A 165 -14.10 5.24 12.91
N ARG A 166 -14.71 6.34 13.33
CA ARG A 166 -15.57 6.46 14.51
C ARG A 166 -17.02 6.07 14.23
N ARG A 167 -17.78 5.83 15.29
CA ARG A 167 -19.24 5.72 15.27
C ARG A 167 -19.89 7.06 14.91
N LEU A 168 -21.17 7.05 14.55
CA LEU A 168 -21.92 8.28 14.23
C LEU A 168 -21.99 9.27 15.41
N ASN A 169 -21.94 8.77 16.65
CA ASN A 169 -21.94 9.60 17.85
C ASN A 169 -20.54 10.13 18.24
N GLY A 170 -19.48 9.77 17.51
CA GLY A 170 -18.10 10.18 17.76
C GLY A 170 -17.27 9.21 18.63
N ASP A 171 -17.88 8.20 19.22
CA ASP A 171 -17.17 7.17 20.00
C ASP A 171 -16.23 6.31 19.13
N PRO A 172 -15.28 5.58 19.73
CA PRO A 172 -14.49 4.57 19.02
C PRO A 172 -15.37 3.65 18.18
N GLY A 173 -14.95 3.43 16.94
CA GLY A 173 -15.61 2.54 16.00
C GLY A 173 -15.58 1.09 16.44
N ILE A 174 -16.46 0.28 15.85
CA ILE A 174 -16.53 -1.17 16.12
C ILE A 174 -15.41 -1.98 15.46
N GLY A 175 -14.56 -1.32 14.67
CA GLY A 175 -13.46 -1.95 13.95
C GLY A 175 -13.91 -2.67 12.69
N VAL A 176 -13.07 -3.59 12.22
CA VAL A 176 -13.33 -4.41 11.03
C VAL A 176 -14.37 -5.47 11.37
N VAL A 177 -15.48 -5.53 10.62
CA VAL A 177 -16.58 -6.47 10.90
C VAL A 177 -16.42 -7.74 10.07
N THR A 178 -16.34 -8.88 10.75
CA THR A 178 -16.24 -10.20 10.13
C THR A 178 -17.41 -11.11 10.52
N GLY A 179 -18.10 -10.80 11.61
CA GLY A 179 -19.15 -11.66 12.19
C GLY A 179 -18.60 -12.83 13.01
N LYS A 180 -17.34 -12.77 13.44
CA LYS A 180 -16.76 -13.78 14.35
C LYS A 180 -17.63 -13.91 15.61
N ARG A 181 -18.07 -15.13 15.94
CA ARG A 181 -19.07 -15.37 16.98
C ARG A 181 -18.62 -14.97 18.39
N ASP A 182 -17.37 -15.29 18.74
CA ASP A 182 -16.79 -15.15 20.07
C ASP A 182 -15.26 -15.04 19.98
N VAL A 183 -14.62 -14.64 21.07
CA VAL A 183 -13.16 -14.38 21.12
C VAL A 183 -12.31 -15.62 20.85
N ALA A 184 -12.83 -16.82 21.15
CA ALA A 184 -12.16 -18.09 20.88
C ALA A 184 -12.38 -18.55 19.43
N ASN A 185 -13.20 -17.84 18.65
CA ASN A 185 -13.60 -18.21 17.29
C ASN A 185 -14.16 -19.63 17.23
N SER A 186 -15.08 -19.99 18.15
CA SER A 186 -15.56 -21.38 18.30
C SER A 186 -16.34 -21.91 17.08
N VAL A 187 -16.77 -21.02 16.18
CA VAL A 187 -17.47 -21.36 14.93
C VAL A 187 -16.63 -20.90 13.74
N ALA A 188 -16.21 -21.85 12.92
CA ALA A 188 -15.42 -21.59 11.71
C ALA A 188 -16.27 -21.03 10.56
N TYR A 189 -15.63 -20.29 9.66
CA TYR A 189 -16.17 -20.05 8.31
C TYR A 189 -16.44 -21.39 7.59
N PRO A 190 -17.49 -21.50 6.74
CA PRO A 190 -18.46 -20.47 6.34
C PRO A 190 -19.66 -20.31 7.28
N ASN A 191 -19.75 -21.10 8.35
CA ASN A 191 -20.95 -21.18 9.20
C ASN A 191 -21.28 -19.86 9.91
N ILE A 192 -20.30 -18.97 10.08
CA ILE A 192 -20.53 -17.60 10.56
C ILE A 192 -19.65 -16.61 9.81
N VAL A 193 -20.29 -15.60 9.24
CA VAL A 193 -19.69 -14.48 8.53
C VAL A 193 -20.68 -13.33 8.51
N ASN A 194 -20.22 -12.09 8.56
CA ASN A 194 -21.04 -10.95 8.17
C ASN A 194 -20.62 -10.53 6.75
N SER A 195 -21.42 -10.92 5.75
CA SER A 195 -21.13 -10.74 4.32
C SER A 195 -21.71 -9.46 3.73
N GLY A 196 -22.23 -8.55 4.55
CA GLY A 196 -22.88 -7.32 4.08
C GLY A 196 -21.94 -6.25 3.52
N GLY A 197 -20.62 -6.41 3.62
CA GLY A 197 -19.62 -5.44 3.15
C GLY A 197 -19.12 -5.75 1.73
N VAL A 198 -19.46 -4.92 0.75
CA VAL A 198 -19.08 -5.10 -0.67
C VAL A 198 -18.43 -3.82 -1.25
N PRO A 199 -17.28 -3.92 -1.94
CA PRO A 199 -16.59 -2.75 -2.46
C PRO A 199 -17.30 -2.15 -3.69
N ILE A 200 -17.04 -0.88 -3.99
CA ILE A 200 -17.57 -0.17 -5.15
C ILE A 200 -16.41 0.29 -6.03
N PHE A 201 -16.46 -0.07 -7.31
CA PHE A 201 -15.47 0.28 -8.31
C PHE A 201 -16.06 1.14 -9.43
N ARG A 202 -15.21 2.00 -9.99
CA ARG A 202 -15.42 2.65 -11.29
C ARG A 202 -14.27 2.29 -12.19
N GLY A 203 -14.54 1.52 -13.25
CA GLY A 203 -13.48 0.89 -14.04
C GLY A 203 -12.63 0.00 -13.14
N SER A 204 -11.32 0.26 -13.08
CA SER A 204 -10.37 -0.42 -12.18
C SER A 204 -10.08 0.33 -10.88
N THR A 205 -10.73 1.47 -10.63
CA THR A 205 -10.47 2.24 -9.41
C THR A 205 -11.48 1.88 -8.34
N LEU A 206 -11.00 1.54 -7.14
CA LEU A 206 -11.84 1.38 -5.95
C LEU A 206 -12.22 2.77 -5.41
N ILE A 207 -13.51 3.03 -5.27
CA ILE A 207 -14.02 4.37 -4.94
C ILE A 207 -14.85 4.39 -3.64
N GLY A 208 -15.12 3.22 -3.06
CA GLY A 208 -15.90 3.12 -1.83
C GLY A 208 -16.37 1.71 -1.50
N GLY A 209 -17.40 1.63 -0.68
CA GLY A 209 -17.96 0.39 -0.17
C GLY A 209 -19.39 0.56 0.34
N VAL A 210 -20.18 -0.51 0.22
CA VAL A 210 -21.55 -0.64 0.76
C VAL A 210 -21.52 -1.60 1.94
N GLY A 211 -22.32 -1.31 2.96
CA GLY A 211 -22.52 -2.16 4.12
C GLY A 211 -24.00 -2.33 4.46
N ILE A 212 -24.41 -3.54 4.84
CA ILE A 212 -25.80 -3.88 5.19
C ILE A 212 -25.84 -4.59 6.55
N ALA A 213 -26.68 -4.12 7.46
CA ALA A 213 -26.85 -4.69 8.81
C ALA A 213 -28.30 -4.62 9.30
N GLY A 214 -28.61 -5.30 10.41
CA GLY A 214 -29.93 -5.21 11.06
C GLY A 214 -30.99 -6.16 10.51
N LEU A 215 -30.57 -7.31 9.97
CA LEU A 215 -31.44 -8.34 9.41
C LEU A 215 -32.06 -9.26 10.48
N ASP A 216 -32.16 -8.80 11.73
CA ASP A 216 -32.65 -9.57 12.88
C ASP A 216 -34.07 -10.13 12.63
N ALA A 217 -34.90 -9.42 11.86
CA ALA A 217 -36.26 -9.82 11.50
C ALA A 217 -36.34 -11.15 10.73
N LEU A 218 -35.24 -11.59 10.11
CA LEU A 218 -35.18 -12.88 9.42
C LEU A 218 -35.09 -14.07 10.38
N GLY A 219 -34.66 -13.85 11.63
CA GLY A 219 -34.53 -14.89 12.65
C GLY A 219 -33.56 -16.04 12.31
N ASN A 220 -32.77 -15.88 11.26
CA ASN A 220 -31.88 -16.91 10.73
C ASN A 220 -30.60 -16.26 10.16
N ASP A 221 -29.47 -16.50 10.83
CA ASP A 221 -28.16 -15.93 10.48
C ASP A 221 -27.69 -16.38 9.08
N ASP A 222 -27.98 -17.61 8.66
CA ASP A 222 -27.63 -18.14 7.34
C ASP A 222 -28.44 -17.47 6.20
N LEU A 223 -29.73 -17.20 6.44
CA LEU A 223 -30.53 -16.40 5.51
C LEU A 223 -30.08 -14.93 5.51
N ALA A 224 -29.75 -14.36 6.67
CA ALA A 224 -29.26 -12.99 6.80
C ALA A 224 -27.94 -12.77 6.03
N ILE A 225 -27.00 -13.72 6.12
CA ILE A 225 -25.75 -13.74 5.33
C ILE A 225 -26.05 -13.57 3.84
N ARG A 226 -26.90 -14.43 3.29
CA ARG A 226 -27.21 -14.43 1.85
C ARG A 226 -28.01 -13.20 1.42
N VAL A 227 -28.94 -12.73 2.26
CA VAL A 227 -29.75 -11.54 2.00
C VAL A 227 -28.90 -10.26 2.00
N ALA A 228 -28.02 -10.08 2.99
CA ALA A 228 -27.13 -8.92 3.06
C ALA A 228 -26.20 -8.84 1.84
N GLU A 229 -25.53 -9.95 1.53
CA GLU A 229 -24.58 -10.00 0.43
C GLU A 229 -25.26 -9.73 -0.92
N PHE A 230 -26.41 -10.37 -1.16
CA PHE A 230 -27.16 -10.20 -2.40
C PHE A 230 -27.70 -8.77 -2.56
N ALA A 231 -28.22 -8.17 -1.50
CA ALA A 231 -28.73 -6.81 -1.54
C ALA A 231 -27.63 -5.78 -1.82
N ALA A 232 -26.44 -5.95 -1.23
CA ALA A 232 -25.31 -5.07 -1.48
C ALA A 232 -24.84 -5.15 -2.93
N VAL A 233 -24.64 -6.37 -3.46
CA VAL A 233 -24.24 -6.59 -4.86
C VAL A 233 -25.27 -6.04 -5.83
N GLN A 234 -26.55 -6.37 -5.65
CA GLN A 234 -27.60 -5.95 -6.57
C GLN A 234 -27.84 -4.44 -6.55
N GLY A 235 -27.79 -3.81 -5.38
CA GLY A 235 -27.94 -2.35 -5.30
C GLY A 235 -26.81 -1.60 -6.00
N ILE A 236 -25.57 -2.11 -5.95
CA ILE A 236 -24.45 -1.53 -6.73
C ILE A 236 -24.72 -1.70 -8.24
N ILE A 237 -25.03 -2.92 -8.70
CA ILE A 237 -25.22 -3.21 -10.14
C ILE A 237 -26.39 -2.41 -10.74
N GLN A 238 -27.50 -2.30 -10.00
CA GLN A 238 -28.70 -1.60 -10.47
C GLN A 238 -28.56 -0.08 -10.42
N SER A 239 -27.59 0.44 -9.65
CA SER A 239 -27.34 1.87 -9.56
C SER A 239 -26.76 2.45 -10.86
N GLN A 240 -27.29 3.61 -11.27
CA GLN A 240 -26.80 4.42 -12.41
C GLN A 240 -26.48 3.63 -13.69
N GLY A 241 -27.24 2.56 -13.99
CA GLY A 241 -27.08 1.79 -15.23
C GLY A 241 -25.77 1.00 -15.32
N GLY A 242 -25.14 0.63 -14.20
CA GLY A 242 -23.91 -0.17 -14.17
C GLY A 242 -22.62 0.61 -14.38
N ALA A 243 -22.65 1.95 -14.23
CA ALA A 243 -21.46 2.80 -14.28
C ALA A 243 -20.45 2.50 -13.15
N ILE A 244 -20.96 1.97 -12.04
CA ILE A 244 -20.18 1.45 -10.91
C ILE A 244 -20.49 -0.02 -10.71
N LEU A 245 -19.51 -0.79 -10.25
CA LEU A 245 -19.60 -2.25 -10.14
C LEU A 245 -19.00 -2.73 -8.81
N PRO A 246 -19.38 -3.92 -8.33
CA PRO A 246 -18.81 -4.49 -7.10
C PRO A 246 -17.38 -5.02 -7.29
N VAL A 247 -16.85 -4.98 -8.51
CA VAL A 247 -15.54 -5.50 -8.90
C VAL A 247 -14.88 -4.58 -9.93
N PRO A 248 -13.54 -4.58 -10.04
CA PRO A 248 -12.85 -3.94 -11.16
C PRO A 248 -13.39 -4.43 -12.51
N ASN A 249 -13.50 -3.52 -13.47
CA ASN A 249 -13.92 -3.82 -14.84
C ASN A 249 -12.93 -3.24 -15.86
N PRO A 250 -12.20 -4.09 -16.62
CA PRO A 250 -12.18 -5.56 -16.53
C PRO A 250 -11.48 -6.06 -15.26
N LEU A 251 -11.91 -7.22 -14.74
CA LEU A 251 -11.26 -7.88 -13.60
C LEU A 251 -9.95 -8.55 -14.05
N PRO A 252 -8.77 -8.22 -13.47
CA PRO A 252 -7.50 -8.77 -13.95
C PRO A 252 -7.37 -10.29 -13.73
N PRO A 253 -6.71 -11.05 -14.63
CA PRO A 253 -6.44 -12.48 -14.43
C PRO A 253 -5.46 -12.73 -13.24
N PRO A 254 -5.51 -13.87 -12.53
CA PRO A 254 -6.39 -15.02 -12.72
C PRO A 254 -7.82 -14.80 -12.25
N THR A 255 -8.20 -13.56 -11.91
CA THR A 255 -9.56 -13.15 -11.48
C THR A 255 -9.88 -13.52 -10.06
N GLU A 256 -9.13 -14.46 -9.48
CA GLU A 256 -9.18 -14.77 -8.06
C GLU A 256 -7.88 -14.56 -7.33
N VAL A 257 -8.00 -14.13 -6.08
CA VAL A 257 -6.87 -14.00 -5.15
C VAL A 257 -6.63 -15.34 -4.49
N PHE A 258 -5.36 -15.73 -4.39
CA PHE A 258 -4.92 -16.94 -3.72
C PHE A 258 -3.92 -16.60 -2.62
N ILE A 259 -4.14 -17.15 -1.43
CA ILE A 259 -3.18 -17.11 -0.32
C ILE A 259 -2.83 -18.56 0.04
N ASP A 260 -1.53 -18.87 0.08
CA ASP A 260 -1.01 -20.24 0.33
C ASP A 260 -1.62 -21.31 -0.60
N GLY A 261 -1.93 -20.93 -1.85
CA GLY A 261 -2.58 -21.79 -2.83
C GLY A 261 -4.09 -21.99 -2.63
N ILE A 262 -4.68 -21.31 -1.65
CA ILE A 262 -6.11 -21.37 -1.33
C ILE A 262 -6.82 -20.14 -1.91
N ARG A 263 -7.84 -20.39 -2.71
CA ARG A 263 -8.70 -19.35 -3.31
C ARG A 263 -9.46 -18.61 -2.21
N LEU A 264 -9.40 -17.27 -2.24
CA LEU A 264 -10.19 -16.45 -1.34
C LEU A 264 -11.64 -16.31 -1.83
N PRO A 265 -12.65 -16.44 -0.96
CA PRO A 265 -14.03 -16.16 -1.34
C PRO A 265 -14.25 -14.65 -1.45
N PHE A 266 -15.14 -14.24 -2.35
CA PHE A 266 -15.57 -12.84 -2.48
C PHE A 266 -17.07 -12.68 -2.21
N VAL A 267 -17.93 -13.32 -3.01
CA VAL A 267 -19.39 -13.38 -2.77
C VAL A 267 -19.92 -14.79 -3.04
N GLY A 268 -21.00 -15.17 -2.34
CA GLY A 268 -21.66 -16.45 -2.47
C GLY A 268 -20.86 -17.63 -1.89
N GLU A 269 -21.51 -18.81 -1.90
CA GLU A 269 -20.92 -20.06 -1.43
C GLU A 269 -20.10 -20.77 -2.54
N ASN A 270 -20.38 -20.48 -3.83
CA ASN A 270 -19.74 -21.09 -5.01
C ASN A 270 -18.82 -20.11 -5.79
N LEU A 271 -17.69 -19.79 -5.14
CA LEU A 271 -16.32 -19.48 -5.60
C LEU A 271 -15.95 -19.19 -7.08
N GLU A 272 -16.71 -18.40 -7.86
CA GLU A 272 -16.20 -17.81 -9.12
C GLU A 272 -16.42 -16.30 -9.21
N GLN A 273 -15.34 -15.54 -9.44
CA GLN A 273 -15.36 -14.07 -9.50
C GLN A 273 -15.83 -13.47 -10.84
N ARG A 274 -16.26 -14.27 -11.83
CA ARG A 274 -16.60 -13.73 -13.17
C ARG A 274 -18.05 -13.81 -13.64
N SER A 275 -18.77 -14.92 -13.46
CA SER A 275 -20.06 -15.09 -14.16
C SER A 275 -21.29 -14.97 -13.24
N ASN A 276 -21.17 -15.36 -11.98
CA ASN A 276 -22.30 -15.45 -11.05
C ASN A 276 -22.53 -14.18 -10.21
N ILE A 277 -21.55 -13.28 -10.10
CA ILE A 277 -21.67 -12.04 -9.31
C ILE A 277 -22.67 -11.07 -9.96
N ILE A 278 -22.58 -10.93 -11.29
CA ILE A 278 -23.35 -9.94 -12.05
C ILE A 278 -24.78 -10.42 -12.30
N ALA A 279 -24.98 -11.74 -12.46
CA ALA A 279 -26.30 -12.32 -12.71
C ALA A 279 -27.07 -12.70 -11.43
N GLY A 280 -26.36 -13.02 -10.33
CA GLY A 280 -26.89 -13.30 -8.98
C GLY A 280 -28.18 -14.12 -8.91
N VAL A 281 -28.13 -15.38 -8.47
CA VAL A 281 -29.36 -16.11 -8.11
C VAL A 281 -29.88 -15.57 -6.79
N ARG A 282 -31.10 -15.02 -6.80
CA ARG A 282 -31.80 -14.57 -5.60
C ARG A 282 -31.84 -15.71 -4.56
N PRO A 283 -31.46 -15.48 -3.29
CA PRO A 283 -31.43 -16.54 -2.30
C PRO A 283 -32.80 -17.20 -2.14
N ALA A 284 -32.81 -18.54 -2.04
CA ALA A 284 -34.04 -19.27 -1.73
C ALA A 284 -34.62 -18.81 -0.39
N ASN A 285 -35.96 -18.79 -0.28
CA ASN A 285 -36.70 -18.35 0.91
C ASN A 285 -36.41 -16.90 1.33
N SER A 286 -35.86 -16.07 0.44
CA SER A 286 -35.69 -14.64 0.71
C SER A 286 -37.02 -13.87 0.62
N PRO A 287 -37.18 -12.76 1.36
CA PRO A 287 -38.36 -11.88 1.30
C PRO A 287 -38.67 -11.44 -0.13
N ALA A 288 -39.88 -10.96 -0.46
CA ALA A 288 -40.19 -10.38 -1.79
C ALA A 288 -39.40 -9.07 -2.05
N PRO A 289 -39.32 -8.54 -3.28
CA PRO A 289 -38.76 -7.20 -3.51
C PRO A 289 -39.64 -6.11 -2.90
N ASP A 290 -39.06 -4.95 -2.57
CA ASP A 290 -39.78 -3.76 -2.08
C ASP A 290 -39.59 -2.59 -3.06
N PRO A 291 -40.38 -2.48 -4.14
CA PRO A 291 -40.23 -1.40 -5.11
C PRO A 291 -40.37 0.01 -4.50
N GLY A 292 -41.00 0.12 -3.33
CA GLY A 292 -41.24 1.38 -2.64
C GLY A 292 -40.02 1.92 -1.91
N ALA A 293 -39.03 1.05 -1.57
CA ALA A 293 -37.83 1.42 -0.81
C ALA A 293 -38.16 2.31 0.40
N THR A 294 -39.15 1.92 1.20
CA THR A 294 -39.64 2.80 2.27
C THR A 294 -38.63 2.88 3.42
N GLY A 295 -38.38 4.08 3.92
CA GLY A 295 -37.39 4.33 4.97
C GLY A 295 -37.01 5.81 5.09
N ALA A 296 -35.94 6.08 5.82
CA ALA A 296 -35.43 7.43 6.04
C ALA A 296 -33.90 7.47 5.96
N PHE A 297 -33.37 8.63 5.55
CA PHE A 297 -31.93 8.89 5.62
C PHE A 297 -31.57 9.34 7.04
N LEU A 298 -30.71 8.57 7.72
CA LEU A 298 -30.06 9.00 8.96
C LEU A 298 -28.89 9.95 8.66
N VAL A 299 -28.17 9.66 7.57
CA VAL A 299 -27.14 10.53 7.00
C VAL A 299 -27.54 10.78 5.55
N PRO A 300 -27.77 12.03 5.13
CA PRO A 300 -28.11 12.36 3.75
C PRO A 300 -27.05 11.85 2.78
N ALA A 301 -27.47 11.47 1.57
CA ALA A 301 -26.54 11.12 0.50
C ALA A 301 -25.75 12.37 0.07
N VAL A 302 -24.42 12.29 0.17
CA VAL A 302 -23.49 13.34 -0.26
C VAL A 302 -22.45 12.80 -1.22
N GLY A 303 -21.89 13.67 -2.06
CA GLY A 303 -20.75 13.32 -2.89
C GLY A 303 -19.50 13.14 -2.05
N SER A 304 -18.61 12.26 -2.50
CA SER A 304 -17.33 12.09 -1.85
C SER A 304 -16.48 13.35 -2.02
N PRO A 305 -15.86 13.85 -0.92
CA PRO A 305 -15.05 15.06 -0.96
C PRO A 305 -13.70 14.86 -1.67
N THR A 306 -13.27 13.61 -1.83
CA THR A 306 -11.96 13.20 -2.34
C THR A 306 -12.14 12.03 -3.32
N PRO A 307 -11.32 11.95 -4.40
CA PRO A 307 -11.39 10.83 -5.33
C PRO A 307 -10.70 9.55 -4.82
N ASP A 308 -9.67 9.69 -3.97
CA ASP A 308 -8.91 8.60 -3.38
C ASP A 308 -8.29 9.08 -2.04
N ALA A 309 -7.83 8.14 -1.23
CA ALA A 309 -7.10 8.40 0.00
C ALA A 309 -5.67 8.90 -0.27
N PRO A 310 -5.10 9.73 0.61
CA PRO A 310 -3.77 10.28 0.43
C PRO A 310 -2.68 9.20 0.38
N THR A 311 -1.67 9.44 -0.44
CA THR A 311 -0.49 8.60 -0.64
C THR A 311 0.79 9.41 -0.42
N GLY A 312 1.93 8.71 -0.36
CA GLY A 312 3.24 9.28 -0.05
C GLY A 312 3.43 9.45 1.45
N TRP A 313 4.22 10.46 1.83
CA TRP A 313 4.31 10.91 3.21
C TRP A 313 2.95 11.43 3.70
N LEU A 314 2.43 10.79 4.73
CA LEU A 314 1.28 11.28 5.51
C LEU A 314 1.79 12.10 6.69
N VAL A 315 2.86 11.63 7.34
CA VAL A 315 3.65 12.36 8.34
C VAL A 315 5.09 12.32 7.84
N THR A 316 5.71 13.48 7.64
CA THR A 316 7.13 13.55 7.21
C THR A 316 8.05 13.03 8.30
N PRO A 317 9.25 12.52 7.96
CA PRO A 317 10.26 12.19 8.94
C PRO A 317 10.54 13.35 9.90
N GLN A 318 10.56 13.06 11.19
CA GLN A 318 10.84 14.01 12.27
C GLN A 318 11.81 13.39 13.26
N SER A 319 12.66 14.21 13.87
CA SER A 319 13.48 13.77 14.99
C SER A 319 12.62 13.49 16.21
N GLY A 320 12.81 12.31 16.80
CA GLY A 320 12.28 11.94 18.11
C GLY A 320 13.31 12.16 19.22
N ALA A 321 13.09 11.50 20.35
CA ALA A 321 14.00 11.56 21.49
C ALA A 321 15.38 10.95 21.20
N SER A 322 15.43 9.88 20.41
CA SER A 322 16.66 9.09 20.13
C SER A 322 16.91 8.80 18.64
N LEU A 323 15.91 8.99 17.79
CA LEU A 323 16.00 8.86 16.33
C LEU A 323 16.04 10.24 15.70
N SER A 324 16.96 10.47 14.76
CA SER A 324 16.96 11.66 13.91
C SER A 324 15.95 11.53 12.76
N ALA A 325 15.53 12.66 12.19
CA ALA A 325 14.67 12.66 11.01
C ALA A 325 15.27 11.86 9.84
N ASP A 326 16.57 12.00 9.59
CA ASP A 326 17.27 11.27 8.51
C ASP A 326 17.22 9.75 8.74
N GLU A 327 17.41 9.29 9.98
CA GLU A 327 17.31 7.86 10.30
C GLU A 327 15.88 7.34 10.13
N VAL A 328 14.87 8.12 10.54
CA VAL A 328 13.46 7.79 10.31
C VAL A 328 13.18 7.67 8.81
N GLU A 329 13.71 8.58 8.00
CA GLU A 329 13.62 8.54 6.54
C GLU A 329 14.29 7.27 5.99
N THR A 330 15.54 6.99 6.36
CA THR A 330 16.29 5.82 5.91
C THR A 330 15.57 4.51 6.23
N ILE A 331 15.03 4.35 7.45
CA ILE A 331 14.26 3.17 7.85
C ILE A 331 13.08 2.95 6.91
N ILE A 332 12.32 4.00 6.63
CA ILE A 332 11.12 3.93 5.79
C ILE A 332 11.49 3.69 4.32
N LEU A 333 12.52 4.37 3.80
CA LEU A 333 12.99 4.18 2.43
C LEU A 333 13.52 2.76 2.20
N ASN A 334 14.22 2.16 3.17
CA ASN A 334 14.65 0.77 3.12
C ASN A 334 13.48 -0.20 3.00
N ALA A 335 12.43 0.02 3.80
CA ALA A 335 11.21 -0.76 3.73
C ALA A 335 10.52 -0.61 2.35
N ILE A 336 10.41 0.62 1.82
CA ILE A 336 9.84 0.88 0.49
C ILE A 336 10.63 0.16 -0.62
N ARG A 337 11.97 0.24 -0.58
CA ARG A 337 12.86 -0.47 -1.52
C ARG A 337 12.58 -1.97 -1.51
N ARG A 338 12.41 -2.58 -0.33
CA ARG A 338 12.07 -3.99 -0.20
C ARG A 338 10.67 -4.31 -0.69
N ALA A 339 9.67 -3.48 -0.38
CA ALA A 339 8.29 -3.67 -0.82
C ALA A 339 8.20 -3.72 -2.36
N ASN A 340 8.94 -2.84 -3.05
CA ASN A 340 8.99 -2.80 -4.52
C ASN A 340 9.64 -4.05 -5.16
N LYS A 341 10.41 -4.84 -4.41
CA LYS A 341 10.94 -6.14 -4.86
C LYS A 341 10.09 -7.33 -4.39
N THR A 342 9.16 -7.12 -3.47
CA THR A 342 8.39 -8.18 -2.82
C THR A 342 7.12 -8.49 -3.61
N ARG A 343 6.83 -9.77 -3.84
CA ARG A 343 5.60 -10.22 -4.50
C ARG A 343 4.39 -9.99 -3.59
N ALA A 344 3.42 -9.22 -4.08
CA ALA A 344 2.15 -9.00 -3.40
C ALA A 344 1.36 -10.30 -3.21
N ALA A 345 0.64 -10.45 -2.09
CA ALA A 345 -0.21 -11.62 -1.86
C ALA A 345 -1.66 -11.40 -2.34
N ILE A 346 -2.19 -10.18 -2.22
CA ILE A 346 -3.61 -9.89 -2.48
C ILE A 346 -3.88 -9.08 -3.75
N ARG A 347 -2.93 -9.04 -4.68
CA ARG A 347 -3.06 -8.30 -5.95
C ARG A 347 -3.33 -9.25 -7.12
N LEU A 348 -4.22 -8.83 -8.02
CA LEU A 348 -4.48 -9.54 -9.26
C LEU A 348 -3.52 -9.09 -10.37
N SER A 349 -3.32 -9.98 -11.34
CA SER A 349 -2.11 -10.14 -12.16
C SER A 349 -0.93 -10.62 -11.30
N PRO A 350 -0.41 -11.84 -11.51
CA PRO A 350 0.78 -12.30 -10.80
C PRO A 350 1.99 -11.39 -11.07
N GLY A 351 2.89 -11.29 -10.09
CA GLY A 351 4.13 -10.52 -10.23
C GLY A 351 4.01 -9.03 -9.86
N GLN A 352 2.87 -8.56 -9.34
CA GLN A 352 2.79 -7.19 -8.85
C GLN A 352 3.65 -6.99 -7.58
N PRO A 353 4.34 -5.84 -7.45
CA PRO A 353 5.05 -5.49 -6.22
C PRO A 353 4.08 -5.23 -5.08
N ALA A 354 4.52 -5.56 -3.86
CA ALA A 354 3.77 -5.28 -2.66
C ALA A 354 3.67 -3.78 -2.41
N LYS A 355 2.51 -3.32 -1.98
CA LYS A 355 2.23 -1.94 -1.56
C LYS A 355 1.89 -1.95 -0.08
N MET A 356 2.68 -1.18 0.67
CA MET A 356 2.65 -1.16 2.12
C MET A 356 2.39 0.25 2.65
N VAL A 357 1.95 0.30 3.90
CA VAL A 357 2.07 1.46 4.76
C VAL A 357 3.17 1.16 5.79
N ILE A 358 4.05 2.13 5.99
CA ILE A 358 5.20 2.03 6.88
C ILE A 358 5.15 3.17 7.89
N ALA A 359 5.30 2.85 9.17
CA ALA A 359 5.29 3.81 10.26
C ALA A 359 6.49 3.61 11.18
N VAL A 360 7.12 4.70 11.61
CA VAL A 360 8.13 4.72 12.67
C VAL A 360 7.61 5.55 13.82
N GLY A 361 7.72 5.01 15.03
CA GLY A 361 7.24 5.63 16.27
C GLY A 361 8.36 5.80 17.29
N ASP A 362 8.27 6.87 18.07
CA ASP A 362 9.16 7.18 19.19
C ASP A 362 8.81 6.36 20.44
N LEU A 363 9.63 6.50 21.49
CA LEU A 363 9.48 5.78 22.76
C LEU A 363 8.18 6.07 23.53
N ASP A 364 7.57 7.24 23.29
CA ASP A 364 6.27 7.62 23.84
C ASP A 364 5.10 7.25 22.91
N GLY A 365 5.38 6.57 21.80
CA GLY A 365 4.40 6.18 20.79
C GLY A 365 4.04 7.28 19.77
N LYS A 366 4.67 8.46 19.84
CA LYS A 366 4.47 9.51 18.82
C LYS A 366 4.95 8.98 17.46
N ILE A 367 4.17 9.19 16.41
CA ILE A 367 4.57 8.81 15.05
C ILE A 367 5.58 9.84 14.51
N LEU A 368 6.81 9.38 14.23
CA LEU A 368 7.91 10.18 13.69
C LEU A 368 7.93 10.21 12.17
N GLY A 369 7.31 9.21 11.52
CA GLY A 369 7.18 9.15 10.07
C GLY A 369 6.11 8.13 9.69
N LEU A 370 5.32 8.45 8.67
CA LEU A 370 4.24 7.59 8.18
C LEU A 370 4.13 7.74 6.67
N TYR A 371 4.39 6.66 5.94
CA TYR A 371 4.36 6.63 4.48
C TYR A 371 3.37 5.59 3.97
N ARG A 372 2.44 6.00 3.10
CA ARG A 372 1.52 5.09 2.39
C ARG A 372 1.93 4.98 0.93
N MET A 373 2.32 3.79 0.49
CA MET A 373 2.56 3.53 -0.93
C MET A 373 1.25 3.71 -1.74
N PRO A 374 1.32 4.16 -3.00
CA PRO A 374 0.17 4.23 -3.87
C PRO A 374 -0.60 2.90 -3.94
N ASP A 375 -1.92 2.99 -3.84
CA ASP A 375 -2.84 1.84 -3.81
C ASP A 375 -2.63 0.82 -2.67
N ALA A 376 -1.79 1.12 -1.66
CA ALA A 376 -1.77 0.33 -0.44
C ALA A 376 -3.14 0.38 0.27
N THR A 377 -3.51 -0.69 0.94
CA THR A 377 -4.79 -0.80 1.66
C THR A 377 -4.94 0.27 2.76
N ILE A 378 -6.15 0.75 3.00
CA ILE A 378 -6.41 1.87 3.94
C ILE A 378 -6.35 1.40 5.39
N PHE A 379 -6.82 0.17 5.66
CA PHE A 379 -6.75 -0.40 7.01
C PHE A 379 -5.31 -0.42 7.54
N SER A 380 -4.34 -0.51 6.62
CA SER A 380 -2.92 -0.58 6.91
C SER A 380 -2.33 0.69 7.51
N ILE A 381 -3.00 1.84 7.38
CA ILE A 381 -2.55 3.09 8.02
C ILE A 381 -2.62 2.98 9.53
N ASP A 382 -3.79 2.63 10.06
CA ASP A 382 -4.01 2.39 11.48
C ASP A 382 -3.13 1.24 11.99
N VAL A 383 -3.06 0.17 11.21
CA VAL A 383 -2.31 -1.02 11.58
C VAL A 383 -0.80 -0.78 11.64
N ALA A 384 -0.18 -0.13 10.65
CA ALA A 384 1.25 0.13 10.66
C ALA A 384 1.66 1.03 11.84
N ALA A 385 0.90 2.11 12.08
CA ALA A 385 1.12 3.00 13.22
C ALA A 385 0.95 2.28 14.56
N THR A 386 -0.08 1.45 14.70
CA THR A 386 -0.34 0.69 15.93
C THR A 386 0.71 -0.39 16.16
N LYS A 387 1.12 -1.12 15.12
CA LYS A 387 2.24 -2.08 15.15
C LYS A 387 3.54 -1.44 15.64
N SER A 388 3.84 -0.23 15.15
CA SER A 388 5.00 0.55 15.59
C SER A 388 4.95 0.85 17.09
N ARG A 389 3.80 1.31 17.61
CA ARG A 389 3.61 1.59 19.04
C ARG A 389 3.68 0.34 19.90
N ASN A 390 3.04 -0.74 19.45
CA ASN A 390 3.07 -2.03 20.13
C ASN A 390 4.52 -2.52 20.28
N ALA A 391 5.34 -2.42 19.23
CA ALA A 391 6.74 -2.82 19.27
C ALA A 391 7.53 -2.08 20.35
N VAL A 392 7.25 -0.78 20.56
CA VAL A 392 7.87 0.01 21.62
C VAL A 392 7.43 -0.46 23.01
N TYR A 393 6.14 -0.41 23.31
CA TYR A 393 5.67 -0.70 24.67
C TYR A 393 6.01 -2.12 25.11
N PHE A 394 5.69 -3.12 24.28
CA PHE A 394 5.86 -4.52 24.63
C PHE A 394 7.32 -4.97 24.67
N SER A 395 8.24 -4.23 24.05
CA SER A 395 9.69 -4.47 24.14
C SER A 395 10.38 -3.66 25.24
N SER A 396 9.65 -2.77 25.91
CA SER A 396 10.22 -1.90 26.94
C SER A 396 10.46 -2.64 28.26
N ALA A 397 11.41 -2.15 29.05
CA ALA A 397 11.58 -2.62 30.43
C ALA A 397 10.41 -2.21 31.36
N ALA A 398 9.56 -1.29 30.90
CA ALA A 398 8.40 -0.78 31.63
C ALA A 398 7.10 -1.54 31.32
N VAL A 399 7.14 -2.54 30.43
CA VAL A 399 5.98 -3.39 30.15
C VAL A 399 5.50 -4.06 31.44
N ASP A 400 4.19 -4.07 31.68
CA ASP A 400 3.63 -4.82 32.79
C ASP A 400 3.85 -6.33 32.53
N PRO A 401 4.51 -7.07 33.43
CA PRO A 401 4.75 -8.51 33.23
C PRO A 401 3.47 -9.33 33.06
N ALA A 402 2.31 -8.82 33.51
CA ALA A 402 1.03 -9.46 33.30
C ALA A 402 0.54 -9.36 31.85
N ASP A 403 1.03 -8.43 31.04
CA ASP A 403 0.70 -8.35 29.61
C ASP A 403 1.35 -9.49 28.81
N LEU A 404 2.61 -9.84 29.14
CA LEU A 404 3.38 -10.90 28.49
C LEU A 404 3.86 -11.99 29.47
N PRO A 405 2.95 -12.79 30.08
CA PRO A 405 3.33 -13.84 31.02
C PRO A 405 4.38 -14.80 30.45
N GLY A 406 5.48 -15.02 31.20
CA GLY A 406 6.57 -15.89 30.77
C GLY A 406 7.61 -15.22 29.87
N VAL A 407 7.45 -13.94 29.53
CA VAL A 407 8.45 -13.14 28.80
C VAL A 407 9.08 -12.13 29.76
N PRO A 408 10.41 -12.13 29.95
CA PRO A 408 11.08 -11.12 30.76
C PRO A 408 10.86 -9.70 30.22
N PRO A 409 10.55 -8.69 31.07
CA PRO A 409 10.50 -7.28 30.65
C PRO A 409 11.80 -6.85 29.95
N GLY A 410 11.69 -6.04 28.90
CA GLY A 410 12.82 -5.64 28.06
C GLY A 410 13.21 -6.63 26.95
N THR A 411 12.53 -7.76 26.85
CA THR A 411 12.67 -8.68 25.69
C THR A 411 12.19 -7.97 24.43
N ALA A 412 12.97 -7.97 23.36
CA ALA A 412 12.55 -7.48 22.06
C ALA A 412 11.49 -8.42 21.46
N VAL A 413 10.26 -7.94 21.31
CA VAL A 413 9.11 -8.70 20.77
C VAL A 413 8.54 -8.03 19.53
N THR A 414 8.01 -8.84 18.60
CA THR A 414 7.33 -8.34 17.39
C THR A 414 5.82 -8.56 17.49
N ALA A 415 5.04 -7.94 16.59
CA ALA A 415 3.62 -8.25 16.46
C ALA A 415 3.38 -9.75 16.14
N ARG A 416 4.34 -10.44 15.51
CA ARG A 416 4.30 -11.89 15.34
C ARG A 416 4.43 -12.63 16.67
N THR A 417 5.36 -12.22 17.53
CA THR A 417 5.51 -12.77 18.88
C THR A 417 4.20 -12.62 19.67
N ILE A 418 3.66 -11.41 19.69
CA ILE A 418 2.42 -11.06 20.40
C ILE A 418 1.26 -11.91 19.87
N SER A 419 1.05 -11.91 18.55
CA SER A 419 0.02 -12.70 17.87
C SER A 419 0.09 -14.19 18.23
N PHE A 420 1.26 -14.80 18.12
CA PHE A 420 1.46 -16.24 18.29
C PHE A 420 1.06 -16.73 19.68
N ALA A 421 1.41 -15.97 20.72
CA ALA A 421 1.09 -16.29 22.10
C ALA A 421 -0.30 -15.79 22.54
N ALA A 422 -0.98 -14.98 21.72
CA ALA A 422 -2.31 -14.42 22.00
C ALA A 422 -3.46 -15.20 21.37
N GLN A 423 -3.22 -16.38 20.79
CA GLN A 423 -4.25 -17.20 20.14
C GLN A 423 -4.98 -18.08 21.16
N PRO A 424 -6.24 -18.50 20.90
CA PRO A 424 -6.96 -19.48 21.71
C PRO A 424 -6.45 -20.93 21.49
N LEU A 425 -5.36 -21.11 20.74
CA LEU A 425 -4.69 -22.38 20.48
C LEU A 425 -3.18 -22.18 20.51
N PHE A 426 -2.52 -22.81 21.48
CA PHE A 426 -1.10 -22.73 21.73
C PHE A 426 -0.52 -24.15 21.98
N PRO A 427 0.55 -24.55 21.27
CA PRO A 427 1.19 -23.85 20.16
C PRO A 427 0.22 -23.65 18.98
N ALA A 428 0.36 -22.52 18.26
CA ALA A 428 -0.45 -22.28 17.08
C ALA A 428 -0.30 -23.43 16.07
N GLY A 429 -1.41 -23.80 15.42
CA GLY A 429 -1.42 -24.87 14.42
C GLY A 429 -1.63 -26.29 14.95
N ILE A 430 -1.87 -26.48 16.24
CA ILE A 430 -2.18 -27.80 16.82
C ILE A 430 -3.56 -27.77 17.47
N GLY A 431 -4.38 -28.76 17.16
CA GLY A 431 -5.69 -28.96 17.76
C GLY A 431 -6.86 -28.62 16.85
N LYS A 432 -8.03 -28.54 17.48
CA LYS A 432 -9.33 -28.32 16.85
C LYS A 432 -9.90 -26.98 17.29
N GLN A 433 -10.93 -26.51 16.58
CA GLN A 433 -11.74 -25.38 17.03
C GLN A 433 -12.18 -25.59 18.50
N PRO A 434 -11.95 -24.61 19.40
CA PRO A 434 -12.39 -24.71 20.79
C PRO A 434 -13.92 -24.68 20.87
N LEU A 435 -14.48 -25.30 21.90
CA LEU A 435 -15.91 -25.17 22.18
C LEU A 435 -16.21 -23.83 22.85
N PHE A 436 -17.49 -23.45 22.84
CA PHE A 436 -17.97 -22.29 23.59
C PHE A 436 -19.24 -22.66 24.36
N PRO A 437 -19.28 -22.47 25.70
CA PRO A 437 -18.15 -22.10 26.58
C PRO A 437 -16.95 -23.08 26.47
N PRO A 438 -15.70 -22.61 26.67
CA PRO A 438 -14.51 -23.44 26.52
C PRO A 438 -14.43 -24.51 27.61
N THR A 439 -14.11 -25.74 27.22
CA THR A 439 -13.84 -26.84 28.16
C THR A 439 -12.53 -26.60 28.92
N PRO A 440 -12.26 -27.32 30.03
CA PRO A 440 -10.95 -27.26 30.68
C PRO A 440 -9.79 -27.59 29.72
N ALA A 441 -10.00 -28.48 28.75
CA ALA A 441 -9.00 -28.82 27.74
C ALA A 441 -8.82 -27.72 26.68
N ASP A 442 -9.86 -26.93 26.40
CA ASP A 442 -9.73 -25.75 25.54
C ASP A 442 -8.95 -24.66 26.26
N LYS A 443 -9.30 -24.37 27.53
CA LYS A 443 -8.57 -23.40 28.36
C LYS A 443 -7.09 -23.74 28.53
N ALA A 444 -6.77 -25.02 28.71
CA ALA A 444 -5.39 -25.49 28.82
C ALA A 444 -4.57 -25.33 27.52
N ARG A 445 -5.23 -25.02 26.39
CA ARG A 445 -4.59 -24.76 25.10
C ARG A 445 -4.64 -23.29 24.70
N GLU A 446 -5.18 -22.42 25.52
CA GLU A 446 -5.12 -20.98 25.25
C GLU A 446 -3.66 -20.51 25.34
N GLY A 447 -3.27 -19.62 24.42
CA GLY A 447 -1.96 -19.00 24.47
C GLY A 447 -1.79 -18.16 25.73
N PRO A 448 -0.55 -18.03 26.24
CA PRO A 448 -0.28 -17.36 27.50
C PRO A 448 -0.72 -15.88 27.50
N PHE A 449 -0.91 -15.26 26.32
CA PHE A 449 -1.35 -13.87 26.18
C PHE A 449 -2.84 -13.75 25.82
N PHE A 450 -3.56 -14.86 25.61
CA PHE A 450 -4.95 -14.82 25.15
C PHE A 450 -5.85 -14.13 26.17
N GLN A 451 -5.84 -14.59 27.43
CA GLN A 451 -6.66 -14.01 28.50
C GLN A 451 -6.07 -12.71 29.06
N SER A 452 -4.74 -12.54 29.03
CA SER A 452 -4.10 -11.35 29.59
C SER A 452 -4.09 -10.15 28.66
N LEU A 453 -4.16 -10.37 27.33
CA LEU A 453 -3.95 -9.35 26.32
C LEU A 453 -5.05 -9.32 25.24
N PHE A 454 -5.30 -10.44 24.54
CA PHE A 454 -6.27 -10.47 23.44
C PHE A 454 -7.70 -10.18 23.92
N VAL A 455 -8.19 -10.93 24.90
CA VAL A 455 -9.55 -10.79 25.41
C VAL A 455 -9.78 -9.39 26.02
N PRO A 456 -8.88 -8.83 26.86
CA PRO A 456 -9.02 -7.45 27.33
C PRO A 456 -9.04 -6.41 26.21
N ASP A 457 -8.18 -6.52 25.19
CA ASP A 457 -8.13 -5.57 24.07
C ASP A 457 -9.42 -5.57 23.24
N VAL A 458 -10.12 -6.70 23.12
CA VAL A 458 -11.46 -6.75 22.49
C VAL A 458 -12.44 -5.80 23.17
N PHE A 459 -12.42 -5.74 24.51
CA PHE A 459 -13.38 -4.96 25.31
C PHE A 459 -12.89 -3.58 25.73
N ASN A 460 -11.61 -3.27 25.50
CA ASN A 460 -11.00 -1.98 25.85
C ASN A 460 -10.35 -1.39 24.59
N PRO A 461 -11.14 -0.91 23.62
CA PRO A 461 -10.59 -0.37 22.39
C PRO A 461 -9.66 0.83 22.68
N CYS A 462 -8.64 0.99 21.84
CA CYS A 462 -7.65 2.06 21.93
C CYS A 462 -6.74 2.03 23.16
N THR A 463 -6.76 0.98 23.98
CA THR A 463 -5.74 0.76 25.02
C THR A 463 -4.57 -0.07 24.47
N GLN A 464 -3.46 -0.15 25.18
CA GLN A 464 -2.29 -0.92 24.77
C GLN A 464 -1.85 -1.82 25.92
N GLY A 465 -2.61 -2.89 26.16
CA GLY A 465 -2.44 -3.73 27.34
C GLY A 465 -2.64 -2.92 28.61
N ARG A 466 -1.73 -3.08 29.58
CA ARG A 466 -1.69 -2.34 30.84
C ARG A 466 -0.80 -1.10 30.78
N GLN A 467 -0.40 -0.64 29.58
CA GLN A 467 0.38 0.58 29.46
C GLN A 467 -0.39 1.75 30.11
N PRO A 468 0.27 2.56 30.97
CA PRO A 468 -0.34 3.76 31.52
C PRO A 468 -0.94 4.65 30.42
N VAL A 469 -2.13 5.18 30.70
CA VAL A 469 -2.89 5.98 29.73
C VAL A 469 -2.06 7.15 29.23
N ASN A 470 -1.96 7.29 27.92
CA ASN A 470 -1.24 8.38 27.25
C ASN A 470 -1.90 8.71 25.89
N PRO A 471 -1.56 9.85 25.26
CA PRO A 471 -2.19 10.27 24.01
C PRO A 471 -1.93 9.34 22.80
N ASN A 472 -0.88 8.52 22.85
CA ASN A 472 -0.39 7.72 21.74
C ASN A 472 -0.77 6.22 21.86
N GLN A 473 -1.94 5.93 22.41
CA GLN A 473 -2.47 4.57 22.46
C GLN A 473 -3.47 4.33 21.32
N SER A 474 -3.35 3.19 20.64
CA SER A 474 -4.20 2.87 19.49
C SER A 474 -4.65 1.43 19.38
N GLY A 475 -4.65 0.67 20.49
CA GLY A 475 -5.00 -0.75 20.46
C GLY A 475 -3.78 -1.65 20.33
N ILE A 476 -4.07 -2.93 20.10
CA ILE A 476 -3.08 -3.97 19.79
C ILE A 476 -3.38 -4.62 18.44
N VAL A 477 -2.34 -4.84 17.64
CA VAL A 477 -2.40 -5.61 16.40
C VAL A 477 -1.86 -7.02 16.64
N PHE A 478 -2.68 -8.03 16.37
CA PHE A 478 -2.37 -9.45 16.59
C PHE A 478 -1.97 -10.18 15.30
N PHE A 479 -1.20 -9.54 14.43
CA PHE A 479 -0.63 -10.18 13.25
C PHE A 479 0.71 -9.54 12.83
N PRO A 480 1.59 -10.28 12.13
CA PRO A 480 3.00 -9.93 11.87
C PRO A 480 3.23 -8.60 11.12
N GLY A 481 4.46 -8.07 11.14
CA GLY A 481 4.83 -6.82 10.45
C GLY A 481 5.38 -5.70 11.34
N SER A 482 6.09 -6.02 12.42
CA SER A 482 6.66 -4.97 13.29
C SER A 482 7.94 -5.41 13.95
N THR A 483 8.75 -4.45 14.40
CA THR A 483 9.95 -4.73 15.19
C THR A 483 10.34 -3.52 16.04
N PRO A 484 10.88 -3.72 17.26
CA PRO A 484 11.51 -2.65 18.02
C PRO A 484 12.85 -2.25 17.38
N LEU A 485 13.19 -0.96 17.48
CA LEU A 485 14.42 -0.38 16.95
C LEU A 485 15.40 -0.11 18.09
N TYR A 486 16.64 -0.56 17.95
CA TYR A 486 17.69 -0.40 18.96
C TYR A 486 18.91 0.34 18.41
N LYS A 487 19.58 1.12 19.25
CA LYS A 487 20.93 1.65 18.98
C LYS A 487 21.82 1.35 20.16
N ASN A 488 23.00 0.78 19.92
CA ASN A 488 23.96 0.45 20.97
C ASN A 488 23.32 -0.37 22.11
N GLY A 489 22.40 -1.28 21.77
CA GLY A 489 21.67 -2.11 22.74
C GLY A 489 20.53 -1.42 23.49
N VAL A 490 20.21 -0.16 23.20
CA VAL A 490 19.13 0.60 23.84
C VAL A 490 17.95 0.74 22.89
N LEU A 491 16.73 0.50 23.39
CA LEU A 491 15.49 0.71 22.63
C LEU A 491 15.34 2.21 22.30
N VAL A 492 15.15 2.54 21.02
CA VAL A 492 15.05 3.94 20.53
C VAL A 492 13.76 4.24 19.76
N GLY A 493 12.92 3.24 19.50
CA GLY A 493 11.65 3.42 18.80
C GLY A 493 11.08 2.09 18.31
N GLY A 494 10.08 2.18 17.43
CA GLY A 494 9.45 1.01 16.81
C GLY A 494 9.20 1.24 15.33
N LEU A 495 9.17 0.14 14.58
CA LEU A 495 8.81 0.09 13.16
C LEU A 495 7.57 -0.80 13.01
N GLY A 496 6.59 -0.32 12.25
CA GLY A 496 5.42 -1.09 11.84
C GLY A 496 5.18 -1.00 10.34
N VAL A 497 4.85 -2.14 9.73
CA VAL A 497 4.57 -2.30 8.30
C VAL A 497 3.24 -3.05 8.14
N SER A 498 2.41 -2.63 7.21
CA SER A 498 1.20 -3.36 6.83
C SER A 498 0.80 -3.14 5.38
N GLY A 499 0.35 -4.19 4.69
CA GLY A 499 -0.28 -4.06 3.38
C GLY A 499 -0.68 -5.40 2.77
N ASP A 500 0.04 -5.83 1.74
CA ASP A 500 -0.38 -6.90 0.83
C ASP A 500 -0.30 -8.33 1.39
N GLY A 501 0.34 -8.58 2.54
CA GLY A 501 0.40 -9.92 3.15
C GLY A 501 1.31 -9.97 4.38
N VAL A 502 1.06 -10.87 5.33
CA VAL A 502 1.74 -10.82 6.64
C VAL A 502 3.17 -11.34 6.64
N GLU A 503 3.50 -12.34 5.83
CA GLU A 503 4.90 -12.71 5.57
C GLU A 503 5.62 -11.60 4.79
N GLN A 504 4.93 -10.92 3.86
CA GLN A 504 5.48 -9.76 3.17
C GLN A 504 5.70 -8.59 4.13
N ASP A 505 4.78 -8.33 5.07
CA ASP A 505 4.92 -7.30 6.10
C ASP A 505 6.22 -7.52 6.90
N ASP A 506 6.47 -8.74 7.36
CA ASP A 506 7.72 -9.09 8.07
C ASP A 506 8.96 -8.93 7.19
N TYR A 507 8.91 -9.38 5.93
CA TYR A 507 10.04 -9.28 5.02
C TYR A 507 10.41 -7.83 4.70
N VAL A 508 9.40 -6.97 4.56
CA VAL A 508 9.58 -5.53 4.40
C VAL A 508 10.06 -4.87 5.69
N THR A 509 9.56 -5.32 6.84
CA THR A 509 10.00 -4.85 8.16
C THR A 509 11.49 -5.13 8.39
N ASP A 510 11.97 -6.34 8.04
CA ASP A 510 13.39 -6.72 8.17
C ASP A 510 14.34 -5.76 7.43
N ALA A 511 13.92 -5.23 6.28
CA ALA A 511 14.72 -4.28 5.53
C ALA A 511 14.85 -2.92 6.24
N GLY A 512 13.75 -2.39 6.79
CA GLY A 512 13.77 -1.16 7.57
C GLY A 512 14.50 -1.29 8.92
N TRP A 513 14.60 -2.52 9.44
CA TRP A 513 15.24 -2.82 10.72
C TRP A 513 16.76 -2.82 10.68
N ARG A 514 17.38 -2.95 9.49
CA ARG A 514 18.84 -3.06 9.34
C ARG A 514 19.57 -1.85 9.88
N GLY A 515 20.57 -2.08 10.74
CA GLY A 515 21.30 -1.04 11.48
C GLY A 515 20.65 -0.63 12.80
N PHE A 516 19.46 -1.16 13.11
CA PHE A 516 18.70 -0.89 14.33
C PHE A 516 18.31 -2.19 15.05
N GLU A 517 19.08 -3.25 14.84
CA GLU A 517 18.76 -4.59 15.34
C GLU A 517 18.80 -4.67 16.88
N ALA A 518 17.80 -5.34 17.44
CA ALA A 518 17.85 -5.76 18.84
C ALA A 518 19.02 -6.73 19.07
N PRO A 519 19.76 -6.62 20.19
CA PRO A 519 20.75 -7.62 20.59
C PRO A 519 20.14 -9.03 20.58
N GLU A 520 20.88 -10.00 20.06
CA GLU A 520 20.33 -11.35 19.82
C GLU A 520 19.87 -12.05 21.09
N GLU A 521 20.51 -11.76 22.21
CA GLU A 521 20.27 -12.34 23.52
C GLU A 521 18.95 -11.90 24.16
N ILE A 522 18.41 -10.74 23.75
CA ILE A 522 17.14 -10.22 24.27
C ILE A 522 15.97 -10.44 23.31
N ARG A 523 16.17 -11.09 22.16
CA ARG A 523 15.08 -11.34 21.21
C ARG A 523 14.12 -12.41 21.70
N ALA A 524 12.84 -12.22 21.39
CA ALA A 524 11.78 -13.16 21.75
C ALA A 524 12.05 -14.59 21.27
N ASP A 525 12.75 -14.77 20.16
CA ASP A 525 13.10 -16.10 19.66
C ASP A 525 14.24 -16.79 20.42
N ARG A 526 14.69 -16.22 21.54
CA ARG A 526 15.46 -16.89 22.59
C ARG A 526 14.59 -17.38 23.76
N ILE A 527 13.31 -17.01 23.80
CA ILE A 527 12.38 -17.34 24.87
C ILE A 527 11.56 -18.58 24.51
N PHE A 528 11.37 -19.46 25.51
CA PHE A 528 10.54 -20.65 25.42
C PHE A 528 9.44 -20.59 26.49
N ILE A 529 8.20 -20.79 26.08
CA ILE A 529 7.05 -20.98 26.98
C ILE A 529 6.51 -22.38 26.72
N ASP A 530 6.40 -23.22 27.74
CA ASP A 530 5.97 -24.62 27.61
C ASP A 530 6.74 -25.42 26.54
N SER A 531 8.06 -25.20 26.47
CA SER A 531 8.97 -25.76 25.45
C SER A 531 8.70 -25.31 24.01
N VAL A 532 7.84 -24.30 23.81
CA VAL A 532 7.57 -23.67 22.53
C VAL A 532 8.41 -22.40 22.39
N ARG A 533 9.28 -22.36 21.38
CA ARG A 533 10.05 -21.16 21.05
C ARG A 533 9.12 -20.09 20.48
N LEU A 534 9.18 -18.87 21.01
CA LEU A 534 8.41 -17.77 20.45
C LEU A 534 8.98 -17.33 19.09
N PRO A 535 8.13 -16.95 18.11
CA PRO A 535 8.60 -16.47 16.82
C PRO A 535 9.00 -14.99 16.88
N TYR A 536 9.93 -14.59 15.99
CA TYR A 536 10.35 -13.19 15.81
C TYR A 536 9.97 -12.68 14.40
N PHE A 537 10.58 -13.23 13.35
CA PHE A 537 10.23 -13.00 11.94
C PHE A 537 9.89 -14.32 11.23
N LYS A 538 9.08 -14.23 10.17
CA LYS A 538 8.89 -15.30 9.17
C LYS A 538 8.71 -14.66 7.79
N PHE A 539 9.49 -15.13 6.82
CA PHE A 539 9.52 -14.57 5.47
C PHE A 539 8.81 -15.48 4.45
N PRO A 540 8.33 -14.92 3.32
CA PRO A 540 7.75 -15.70 2.24
C PRO A 540 8.82 -16.59 1.60
N ARG A 541 8.39 -17.72 1.02
CA ARG A 541 9.27 -18.47 0.11
C ARG A 541 9.39 -17.71 -1.21
N ASN A 542 10.62 -17.55 -1.70
CA ASN A 542 10.96 -16.85 -2.94
C ASN A 542 10.24 -15.49 -3.06
N PRO A 543 10.47 -14.57 -2.12
CA PRO A 543 9.64 -13.37 -1.97
C PRO A 543 9.73 -12.40 -3.15
N GLU A 544 10.79 -12.48 -3.96
CA GLU A 544 11.02 -11.57 -5.10
C GLU A 544 10.87 -12.26 -6.47
N GLU A 545 10.65 -13.57 -6.48
CA GLU A 545 10.54 -14.35 -7.73
C GLU A 545 9.29 -13.95 -8.53
N GLY A 546 9.51 -13.65 -9.80
CA GLY A 546 8.46 -13.29 -10.76
C GLY A 546 7.89 -11.88 -10.58
N VAL A 547 8.48 -11.04 -9.72
CA VAL A 547 8.05 -9.65 -9.54
C VAL A 547 8.42 -8.83 -10.78
N ILE A 548 7.40 -8.26 -11.40
CA ILE A 548 7.55 -7.27 -12.46
C ILE A 548 8.02 -5.99 -11.79
N ARG A 549 9.29 -5.62 -12.04
CA ARG A 549 9.90 -4.40 -11.51
C ARG A 549 9.11 -3.20 -12.05
N ASP A 550 8.52 -2.43 -11.14
CA ASP A 550 7.84 -1.17 -11.45
C ASP A 550 8.89 -0.13 -11.84
N THR A 551 9.05 0.11 -13.14
CA THR A 551 9.98 1.11 -13.70
C THR A 551 9.38 2.51 -13.76
N SER A 552 8.14 2.71 -13.28
CA SER A 552 7.40 3.98 -13.41
C SER A 552 7.56 4.93 -12.23
N LEU A 553 8.15 4.47 -11.12
CA LEU A 553 8.48 5.34 -9.98
C LEU A 553 9.76 6.15 -10.29
N PRO A 554 9.78 7.47 -10.02
CA PRO A 554 10.97 8.29 -10.25
C PRO A 554 12.14 7.77 -9.39
N GLN A 555 13.28 7.54 -10.05
CA GLN A 555 14.54 7.31 -9.36
C GLN A 555 14.96 8.64 -8.74
N ILE A 556 14.93 8.75 -7.41
CA ILE A 556 15.57 9.88 -6.75
C ILE A 556 17.02 9.49 -6.53
N LEU A 557 17.92 10.12 -7.30
CA LEU A 557 19.35 10.01 -7.13
C LEU A 557 19.77 11.05 -6.08
N TYR A 558 20.18 10.62 -4.89
CA TYR A 558 20.82 11.50 -3.93
C TYR A 558 22.34 11.41 -4.15
N ALA A 559 22.97 12.54 -4.47
CA ALA A 559 24.42 12.67 -4.51
C ALA A 559 24.85 13.49 -3.29
N ASN A 560 25.48 12.83 -2.32
CA ASN A 560 26.11 13.51 -1.20
C ASN A 560 27.53 13.90 -1.59
N PHE A 561 27.83 15.20 -1.49
CA PHE A 561 29.17 15.74 -1.75
C PHE A 561 29.90 15.95 -0.42
N ASN A 562 30.87 15.09 -0.12
CA ASN A 562 31.76 15.30 1.01
C ASN A 562 32.88 16.27 0.62
N SER A 563 32.97 17.41 1.30
CA SER A 563 33.94 18.47 1.01
C SER A 563 35.34 18.24 1.61
N GLY A 564 35.65 17.02 2.08
CA GLY A 564 36.97 16.64 2.58
C GLY A 564 37.82 15.93 1.51
N PRO A 565 39.16 16.01 1.53
CA PRO A 565 40.01 15.21 0.65
C PRO A 565 40.15 13.76 1.16
N PRO A 566 39.94 12.74 0.31
CA PRO A 566 39.47 12.82 -1.08
C PRO A 566 37.97 13.12 -1.13
N ALA A 567 37.57 14.02 -2.04
CA ALA A 567 36.17 14.33 -2.25
C ALA A 567 35.48 13.07 -2.79
N THR A 568 34.62 12.45 -1.98
CA THR A 568 33.79 11.33 -2.40
C THR A 568 32.40 11.83 -2.80
N ILE A 569 31.88 11.24 -3.88
CA ILE A 569 30.49 11.38 -4.30
C ILE A 569 29.82 10.06 -3.93
N ASP A 570 28.98 10.09 -2.89
CA ASP A 570 28.16 8.95 -2.53
C ASP A 570 26.84 9.06 -3.28
N ILE A 571 26.57 8.11 -4.18
CA ILE A 571 25.33 8.03 -4.95
C ILE A 571 24.43 6.98 -4.30
N GLU A 572 23.34 7.41 -3.67
CA GLU A 572 22.33 6.50 -3.12
C GLU A 572 21.09 6.44 -4.03
N LEU A 573 20.76 5.22 -4.47
CA LEU A 573 19.56 4.94 -5.26
C LEU A 573 18.36 4.73 -4.34
N VAL A 574 17.40 5.65 -4.39
CA VAL A 574 16.13 5.53 -3.66
C VAL A 574 15.06 5.02 -4.62
N ALA A 575 14.75 3.73 -4.48
CA ALA A 575 13.72 2.94 -5.16
C ALA A 575 13.98 2.56 -6.63
N GLY A 576 13.94 1.25 -6.89
CA GLY A 576 14.11 0.65 -8.21
C GLY A 576 14.80 -0.71 -8.15
N PRO A 577 14.85 -1.45 -9.27
CA PRO A 577 15.66 -2.66 -9.38
C PRO A 577 17.08 -2.44 -8.89
N GLU A 578 17.59 -3.40 -8.12
CA GLU A 578 19.01 -3.49 -7.77
C GLU A 578 19.84 -3.45 -9.05
N ILE A 579 20.72 -2.46 -9.17
CA ILE A 579 21.92 -2.57 -9.98
C ILE A 579 22.93 -3.23 -9.06
N ASP A 580 23.41 -4.41 -9.44
CA ASP A 580 24.39 -5.17 -8.66
C ASP A 580 25.73 -4.41 -8.71
N LEU A 581 26.14 -3.83 -7.59
CA LEU A 581 27.37 -3.05 -7.46
C LEU A 581 28.38 -3.88 -6.66
N GLN A 582 29.34 -4.51 -7.35
CA GLN A 582 30.52 -5.04 -6.67
C GLN A 582 31.63 -3.98 -6.67
N ALA A 583 31.95 -3.48 -5.48
CA ALA A 583 33.11 -2.63 -5.27
C ALA A 583 34.38 -3.48 -5.15
N THR A 584 35.38 -3.17 -5.97
CA THR A 584 36.79 -3.34 -5.58
C THR A 584 37.46 -1.97 -5.60
N ALA A 585 38.69 -1.88 -5.10
CA ALA A 585 39.30 -0.66 -4.57
C ALA A 585 39.28 0.59 -5.46
N ASP A 586 38.95 0.51 -6.77
CA ASP A 586 39.23 1.62 -7.69
C ASP A 586 38.16 1.96 -8.79
N SER A 587 36.93 1.42 -8.86
CA SER A 587 35.90 1.93 -9.82
C SER A 587 34.46 1.38 -9.71
N LEU A 588 33.46 2.12 -10.23
CA LEU A 588 32.01 1.79 -10.34
C LEU A 588 31.47 2.10 -11.76
N GLU A 589 30.65 1.21 -12.37
CA GLU A 589 29.98 1.42 -13.69
C GLU A 589 28.45 1.17 -13.64
N VAL A 590 27.66 1.85 -14.50
CA VAL A 590 26.16 1.84 -14.51
C VAL A 590 25.62 1.75 -15.95
N LEU A 591 24.60 0.91 -16.21
CA LEU A 591 23.96 0.73 -17.52
C LEU A 591 22.41 0.71 -17.40
N VAL A 592 21.66 1.45 -18.22
CA VAL A 592 20.17 1.48 -18.20
C VAL A 592 19.56 1.67 -19.61
N GLU A 593 18.55 0.85 -19.97
CA GLU A 593 17.79 0.87 -21.24
C GLU A 593 16.30 1.31 -21.06
N GLY A 594 15.76 2.09 -22.02
CA GLY A 594 14.41 1.86 -22.58
C GLY A 594 13.20 2.78 -22.29
N ALA A 595 12.85 3.62 -23.29
CA ALA A 595 11.51 4.07 -23.79
C ALA A 595 10.65 5.19 -23.12
N VAL A 596 9.77 5.80 -23.96
CA VAL A 596 9.28 7.19 -24.02
C VAL A 596 7.86 7.43 -23.45
N GLN A 597 7.63 8.51 -22.68
CA GLN A 597 6.38 9.31 -22.71
C GLN A 597 6.50 10.72 -22.09
N THR A 598 5.68 11.67 -22.58
CA THR A 598 5.78 13.14 -22.37
C THR A 598 4.73 13.68 -21.38
N LEU A 599 5.13 14.37 -20.30
CA LEU A 599 4.21 15.19 -19.46
C LEU A 599 4.91 16.45 -18.85
N ILE A 600 4.08 17.47 -18.58
CA ILE A 600 4.36 18.92 -18.42
C ILE A 600 4.71 19.28 -16.94
N PRO A 601 5.55 20.30 -16.65
CA PRO A 601 6.10 20.54 -15.29
C PRO A 601 5.18 21.36 -14.36
N GLU A 602 5.21 21.03 -13.06
CA GLU A 602 4.74 21.87 -11.94
C GLU A 602 5.91 22.57 -11.20
N PRO A 603 5.67 23.67 -10.46
CA PRO A 603 6.68 24.68 -10.13
C PRO A 603 7.50 24.39 -8.86
N ALA A 604 8.75 24.84 -8.90
CA ALA A 604 9.79 24.66 -7.89
C ALA A 604 9.55 25.46 -6.60
N GLY A 605 9.70 24.80 -5.45
CA GLY A 605 9.71 25.47 -4.16
C GLY A 605 9.94 24.55 -2.96
N ALA A 606 11.10 23.88 -2.87
CA ALA A 606 11.64 23.32 -1.61
C ALA A 606 13.05 22.72 -1.81
N LEU A 607 14.13 23.50 -1.68
CA LEU A 607 15.49 22.96 -1.49
C LEU A 607 16.28 23.87 -0.55
N ALA A 608 16.95 23.28 0.45
CA ALA A 608 17.84 23.98 1.39
C ALA A 608 19.25 24.18 0.81
N ALA A 609 20.02 25.12 1.37
CA ALA A 609 21.36 25.46 0.90
C ALA A 609 22.33 24.25 0.99
N GLY A 610 22.87 23.82 -0.15
CA GLY A 610 23.79 22.68 -0.27
C GLY A 610 23.18 21.44 -0.93
N GLN A 611 21.86 21.40 -1.16
CA GLN A 611 21.19 20.34 -1.90
C GLN A 611 20.87 20.80 -3.32
N VAL A 612 21.25 20.01 -4.33
CA VAL A 612 20.79 20.18 -5.71
C VAL A 612 19.83 19.03 -6.00
N GLY A 613 18.54 19.30 -5.94
CA GLY A 613 17.52 18.38 -6.44
C GLY A 613 17.52 18.42 -7.96
N VAL A 614 17.95 17.35 -8.60
CA VAL A 614 17.77 17.15 -10.04
C VAL A 614 16.55 16.26 -10.21
N GLY A 615 15.41 16.87 -10.56
CA GLY A 615 14.31 16.11 -11.14
C GLY A 615 14.74 15.65 -12.53
N ILE A 616 14.88 14.34 -12.73
CA ILE A 616 15.21 13.76 -14.03
C ILE A 616 13.91 13.33 -14.69
N PRO A 617 13.28 14.14 -15.57
CA PRO A 617 12.32 13.61 -16.51
C PRO A 617 13.09 12.74 -17.50
N PHE A 618 12.49 11.62 -17.88
CA PHE A 618 13.05 10.62 -18.79
C PHE A 618 13.84 11.23 -19.97
N PHE A 619 15.02 10.64 -20.22
CA PHE A 619 16.03 10.81 -21.29
C PHE A 619 17.40 11.33 -20.82
N ASN A 620 18.40 10.48 -21.06
CA ASN A 620 19.79 10.59 -20.62
C ASN A 620 20.47 11.86 -21.13
N PHE A 621 20.59 12.85 -20.25
CA PHE A 621 21.65 13.84 -20.25
C PHE A 621 22.16 13.99 -18.81
N ILE A 622 23.35 13.47 -18.52
CA ILE A 622 24.04 13.80 -17.27
C ILE A 622 24.61 15.20 -17.47
N THR A 623 23.94 16.23 -16.95
CA THR A 623 24.49 17.59 -16.87
C THR A 623 25.14 17.75 -15.50
N LEU A 624 26.47 17.68 -15.43
CA LEU A 624 27.21 18.01 -14.22
C LEU A 624 27.39 19.54 -14.18
N ARG A 625 26.71 20.22 -13.25
CA ARG A 625 27.01 21.63 -12.93
C ARG A 625 27.98 21.68 -11.75
N PHE A 626 29.15 22.25 -11.98
CA PHE A 626 30.12 22.52 -10.93
C PHE A 626 29.83 23.89 -10.28
N PRO A 627 30.00 24.04 -8.96
CA PRO A 627 30.06 25.36 -8.33
C PRO A 627 31.21 26.17 -8.91
N ALA A 628 31.06 27.49 -9.00
CA ALA A 628 32.13 28.40 -9.39
C ALA A 628 33.37 28.16 -8.50
N GLY A 629 34.48 27.71 -9.10
CA GLY A 629 35.76 27.48 -8.43
C GLY A 629 36.28 26.03 -8.40
N VAL A 630 35.55 25.04 -8.93
CA VAL A 630 36.07 23.66 -9.07
C VAL A 630 36.73 23.48 -10.43
N THR A 631 38.06 23.57 -10.48
CA THR A 631 38.85 23.19 -11.67
C THR A 631 39.04 21.68 -11.70
N ALA A 632 38.49 20.99 -12.71
CA ALA A 632 38.72 19.57 -12.96
C ALA A 632 40.18 19.32 -13.39
N ALA A 633 41.08 19.12 -12.43
CA ALA A 633 42.50 18.84 -12.66
C ALA A 633 42.87 17.36 -12.54
N SER A 634 41.90 16.44 -12.44
CA SER A 634 42.17 15.00 -12.31
C SER A 634 41.54 14.21 -13.44
N ASN A 635 42.40 13.48 -14.17
CA ASN A 635 42.08 12.56 -15.25
C ASN A 635 40.94 11.61 -14.87
N ILE A 636 39.85 11.62 -15.63
CA ILE A 636 38.81 10.59 -15.57
C ILE A 636 39.20 9.50 -16.56
N GLN A 637 39.57 8.30 -16.06
CA GLN A 637 39.79 7.10 -16.87
C GLN A 637 38.61 6.14 -16.69
N VAL A 638 38.15 5.53 -17.79
CA VAL A 638 37.07 4.53 -17.82
C VAL A 638 37.64 3.24 -18.39
N ASN A 639 37.52 2.12 -17.67
CA ASN A 639 38.01 0.80 -18.07
C ASN A 639 36.89 -0.24 -17.97
N LEU A 640 36.67 -1.01 -19.05
CA LEU A 640 35.67 -2.09 -19.14
C LEU A 640 36.37 -3.47 -19.12
N ASP A 641 35.87 -4.43 -18.31
CA ASP A 641 36.37 -5.83 -18.25
C ASP A 641 35.65 -6.74 -19.30
N PRO A 642 36.35 -7.52 -20.15
CA PRO A 642 35.73 -8.25 -21.27
C PRO A 642 35.08 -9.62 -20.94
N THR A 643 35.05 -10.10 -19.70
CA THR A 643 34.80 -11.53 -19.45
C THR A 643 33.36 -12.02 -19.35
N ASP A 644 32.33 -11.16 -19.35
CA ASP A 644 30.93 -11.61 -19.20
C ASP A 644 29.98 -11.35 -20.38
N VAL A 645 30.51 -10.98 -21.55
CA VAL A 645 29.71 -10.84 -22.79
C VAL A 645 29.83 -12.10 -23.66
N GLN A 646 29.25 -13.21 -23.22
CA GLN A 646 28.86 -14.26 -24.17
C GLN A 646 27.49 -13.90 -24.77
N GLY A 647 27.52 -13.22 -25.93
CA GLY A 647 26.47 -13.41 -26.94
C GLY A 647 25.58 -12.23 -27.33
N ARG A 648 25.88 -10.98 -26.96
CA ARG A 648 25.13 -9.82 -27.52
C ARG A 648 26.07 -8.68 -27.92
N SER A 649 26.08 -8.36 -29.21
CA SER A 649 26.72 -7.16 -29.75
C SER A 649 25.86 -5.95 -29.41
N THR A 650 26.39 -5.00 -28.66
CA THR A 650 25.85 -3.64 -28.61
C THR A 650 27.02 -2.66 -28.61
N ASP A 651 27.15 -1.90 -29.70
CA ASP A 651 28.02 -0.74 -29.80
C ASP A 651 27.32 0.40 -29.03
N ALA A 652 27.98 0.98 -28.01
CA ALA A 652 27.44 2.11 -27.25
C ALA A 652 27.98 3.45 -27.80
N CYS A 653 27.08 4.39 -28.10
CA CYS A 653 27.42 5.78 -28.42
C CYS A 653 26.99 6.71 -27.28
N LEU A 654 27.91 7.55 -26.78
CA LEU A 654 27.65 8.59 -25.78
C LEU A 654 27.68 9.97 -26.46
N PHE A 655 26.59 10.74 -26.37
CA PHE A 655 26.53 12.13 -26.82
C PHE A 655 26.39 13.07 -25.62
N LEU A 656 27.25 14.08 -25.53
CA LEU A 656 27.17 15.15 -24.52
C LEU A 656 26.73 16.44 -25.22
N GLY A 657 25.60 17.02 -24.80
CA GLY A 657 25.01 18.23 -25.38
C GLY A 657 25.57 19.53 -24.79
N ILE A 658 25.54 20.59 -25.60
CA ILE A 658 26.03 21.95 -25.30
C ILE A 658 24.90 22.80 -24.65
N PRO A 659 25.15 23.65 -23.63
CA PRO A 659 24.18 24.62 -23.11
C PRO A 659 24.08 25.90 -23.97
N PRO A 660 23.00 26.71 -23.84
CA PRO A 660 22.83 27.92 -24.63
C PRO A 660 23.87 29.00 -24.24
N VAL A 661 24.68 29.38 -25.23
CA VAL A 661 25.43 30.64 -25.45
C VAL A 661 25.85 31.43 -24.19
N GLY A 662 27.14 31.38 -23.82
CA GLY A 662 27.71 32.42 -22.95
C GLY A 662 28.98 32.13 -22.12
N GLU A 663 29.52 30.92 -22.08
CA GLU A 663 30.77 30.65 -21.33
C GLU A 663 31.76 29.80 -22.15
N PRO A 664 33.06 30.18 -22.21
CA PRO A 664 34.08 29.38 -22.86
C PRO A 664 34.63 28.38 -21.84
N ASP A 665 34.58 27.11 -22.20
CA ASP A 665 35.43 26.00 -21.73
C ASP A 665 34.58 24.76 -21.46
N CYS A 666 34.39 23.93 -22.49
CA CYS A 666 34.12 22.50 -22.34
C CYS A 666 34.42 21.74 -23.64
N ILE A 667 35.17 20.64 -23.49
CA ILE A 667 35.73 19.76 -24.53
C ILE A 667 34.74 18.61 -24.82
N ALA A 668 34.59 18.18 -26.08
CA ALA A 668 33.96 16.90 -26.43
C ALA A 668 34.51 16.25 -27.71
N ILE A 669 34.79 14.94 -27.61
CA ILE A 669 34.41 13.79 -28.48
C ILE A 669 35.51 12.72 -28.40
N THR A 670 35.16 11.49 -27.98
CA THR A 670 36.01 10.29 -28.13
C THR A 670 35.28 9.26 -28.98
N THR A 671 35.88 8.84 -30.09
CA THR A 671 35.47 7.64 -30.85
C THR A 671 36.32 6.45 -30.42
N PHE A 672 35.70 5.29 -30.17
CA PHE A 672 36.39 4.05 -29.83
C PHE A 672 36.63 3.19 -31.08
N THR A 673 37.86 2.71 -31.26
CA THR A 673 38.15 1.60 -32.18
C THR A 673 38.75 0.42 -31.43
N LYS A 674 38.39 -0.78 -31.91
CA LYS A 674 38.73 -2.07 -31.28
C LYS A 674 40.25 -2.26 -31.22
N GLY A 675 40.79 -2.23 -30.00
CA GLY A 675 42.19 -2.57 -29.69
C GLY A 675 43.13 -1.36 -29.54
N GLY A 676 43.17 -0.76 -28.34
CA GLY A 676 44.34 -0.03 -27.82
C GLY A 676 44.43 1.48 -28.06
N LYS A 677 44.44 2.22 -26.94
CA LYS A 677 44.81 3.64 -26.72
C LYS A 677 43.92 4.73 -27.34
N ALA A 678 43.44 5.63 -26.49
CA ALA A 678 42.88 6.92 -26.88
C ALA A 678 43.99 8.00 -26.84
N GLU A 679 44.09 8.80 -27.91
CA GLU A 679 44.82 10.08 -27.90
C GLU A 679 43.81 11.23 -27.83
N VAL A 680 44.03 12.15 -26.90
CA VAL A 680 43.31 13.41 -26.80
C VAL A 680 44.02 14.42 -27.70
N THR A 681 43.33 15.00 -28.69
CA THR A 681 43.84 16.18 -29.41
C THR A 681 42.87 17.36 -29.25
N PRO A 682 43.35 18.51 -28.76
CA PRO A 682 42.53 19.71 -28.59
C PRO A 682 42.49 20.47 -29.91
N ASP A 683 41.65 20.06 -30.86
CA ASP A 683 41.31 20.95 -32.00
C ASP A 683 40.03 20.49 -32.71
N PHE A 684 39.08 21.43 -32.85
CA PHE A 684 37.81 21.24 -33.55
C PHE A 684 38.03 21.41 -35.06
N ASN A 685 37.96 20.32 -35.85
CA ASN A 685 38.16 20.37 -37.31
C ASN A 685 36.96 19.78 -38.07
N ARG A 686 36.30 20.65 -38.86
CA ARG A 686 35.14 20.37 -39.75
C ARG A 686 35.34 19.14 -40.64
N ASP A 687 36.54 18.94 -41.17
CA ASP A 687 36.82 17.85 -42.12
C ASP A 687 36.83 16.47 -41.44
N LYS A 688 37.07 16.41 -40.13
CA LYS A 688 37.07 15.14 -39.37
C LYS A 688 35.66 14.69 -39.00
N VAL A 689 34.75 15.63 -38.72
CA VAL A 689 33.35 15.34 -38.40
C VAL A 689 32.58 14.83 -39.62
N ILE A 690 32.78 15.46 -40.78
CA ILE A 690 32.16 15.05 -42.06
C ILE A 690 32.63 13.64 -42.46
N ASN A 691 33.93 13.35 -42.33
CA ASN A 691 34.47 12.01 -42.63
C ASN A 691 33.95 10.92 -41.68
N ALA A 692 33.73 11.23 -40.39
CA ALA A 692 33.18 10.28 -39.43
C ALA A 692 31.70 9.91 -39.73
N LEU A 693 30.90 10.89 -40.16
CA LEU A 693 29.52 10.70 -40.58
C LEU A 693 29.41 9.89 -41.88
N ASP A 694 30.26 10.18 -42.88
CA ASP A 694 30.31 9.43 -44.14
C ASP A 694 30.76 7.96 -43.93
N LEU A 695 31.68 7.72 -42.99
CA LEU A 695 32.12 6.37 -42.61
C LEU A 695 31.02 5.55 -41.91
N LEU A 696 30.17 6.20 -41.12
CA LEU A 696 29.02 5.55 -40.47
C LEU A 696 27.99 5.08 -41.51
N MET A 697 27.67 5.91 -42.50
CA MET A 697 26.70 5.56 -43.57
C MET A 697 27.18 4.41 -44.46
N LEU A 698 28.49 4.32 -44.72
CA LEU A 698 29.09 3.21 -45.48
C LEU A 698 29.06 1.87 -44.72
N LYS A 699 29.15 1.91 -43.38
CA LYS A 699 29.24 0.71 -42.53
C LYS A 699 27.88 0.07 -42.23
N GLU A 700 26.81 0.87 -42.19
CA GLU A 700 25.41 0.45 -42.06
C GLU A 700 24.78 0.02 -43.42
N GLY A 701 25.56 -0.02 -44.50
CA GLY A 701 25.12 -0.56 -45.79
C GLY A 701 24.27 0.37 -46.65
N TYR A 702 24.22 1.67 -46.35
CA TYR A 702 23.47 2.65 -47.15
C TYR A 702 24.17 2.91 -48.49
N ARG A 703 23.51 2.59 -49.62
CA ARG A 703 23.98 2.90 -50.99
C ARG A 703 23.05 3.89 -51.70
N GLY A 704 22.65 4.95 -51.00
CA GLY A 704 21.91 6.09 -51.56
C GLY A 704 22.86 7.21 -51.99
N SER A 705 22.53 7.96 -53.05
CA SER A 705 23.40 8.91 -53.74
C SER A 705 23.59 10.28 -53.04
N GLY A 706 23.56 10.35 -51.72
CA GLY A 706 23.77 11.61 -50.99
C GLY A 706 24.90 11.45 -49.98
N LYS A 707 26.02 12.14 -50.19
CA LYS A 707 27.07 12.30 -49.17
C LYS A 707 26.70 13.45 -48.24
N ALA A 708 27.17 13.45 -47.00
CA ALA A 708 27.02 14.61 -46.11
C ALA A 708 27.68 15.87 -46.72
N SER A 709 28.66 15.69 -47.61
CA SER A 709 29.31 16.75 -48.40
C SER A 709 28.43 17.40 -49.47
N ASP A 710 27.25 16.86 -49.80
CA ASP A 710 26.40 17.36 -50.90
C ASP A 710 25.36 18.41 -50.45
N TYR A 711 25.25 18.68 -49.15
CA TYR A 711 24.42 19.76 -48.62
C TYR A 711 25.25 21.05 -48.53
N ASP A 712 24.88 22.06 -49.32
CA ASP A 712 25.50 23.39 -49.30
C ASP A 712 25.09 24.11 -48.02
N LEU A 713 25.98 24.06 -47.02
CA LEU A 713 25.87 24.77 -45.75
C LEU A 713 26.48 26.16 -45.97
N ASP A 714 25.69 27.20 -45.72
CA ASP A 714 26.05 28.60 -46.00
C ASP A 714 27.46 28.95 -45.47
N GLY A 715 28.18 29.77 -46.25
CA GLY A 715 29.63 29.99 -46.20
C GLY A 715 30.22 30.70 -44.96
N ASP A 716 29.63 30.55 -43.77
CA ASP A 716 30.12 31.10 -42.51
C ASP A 716 30.23 30.03 -41.43
N ASN A 717 31.07 29.01 -41.68
CA ASN A 717 31.72 28.05 -40.74
C ASN A 717 31.06 27.75 -39.36
N SER A 718 29.73 27.81 -39.26
CA SER A 718 28.96 27.63 -38.06
C SER A 718 27.81 26.69 -38.39
N LEU A 719 27.69 25.62 -37.62
CA LEU A 719 26.52 24.76 -37.63
C LEU A 719 25.52 25.42 -36.69
N ASP A 720 24.42 25.93 -37.21
CA ASP A 720 23.33 26.38 -36.34
C ASP A 720 22.49 25.17 -35.88
N GLY A 721 21.72 25.35 -34.81
CA GLY A 721 20.89 24.27 -34.25
C GLY A 721 19.75 23.82 -35.17
N ASN A 722 19.42 24.57 -36.23
CA ASN A 722 18.36 24.25 -37.17
C ASN A 722 18.86 23.32 -38.28
N ASP A 723 20.12 23.45 -38.73
CA ASP A 723 20.70 22.60 -39.77
C ASP A 723 20.82 21.13 -39.34
N LEU A 724 21.23 20.89 -38.09
CA LEU A 724 21.26 19.56 -37.48
C LEU A 724 19.85 18.99 -37.22
N PHE A 725 18.88 19.87 -36.96
CA PHE A 725 17.48 19.49 -36.74
C PHE A 725 16.78 19.10 -38.05
N ASP A 726 17.10 19.78 -39.15
CA ASP A 726 16.58 19.44 -40.48
C ASP A 726 17.26 18.20 -41.07
N PHE A 727 18.57 17.98 -40.81
CA PHE A 727 19.24 16.70 -41.09
C PHE A 727 18.60 15.53 -40.32
N GLY A 728 18.29 15.72 -39.03
CA GLY A 728 17.58 14.75 -38.19
C GLY A 728 16.15 14.46 -38.66
N LYS A 729 15.43 15.47 -39.17
CA LYS A 729 14.10 15.27 -39.78
C LYS A 729 14.15 14.46 -41.07
N GLY A 730 15.14 14.69 -41.92
CA GLY A 730 15.34 13.91 -43.15
C GLY A 730 15.65 12.44 -42.87
N TRP A 731 16.39 12.16 -41.80
CA TRP A 731 16.69 10.80 -41.32
C TRP A 731 15.46 10.10 -40.71
N MET A 732 14.58 10.83 -40.01
CA MET A 732 13.36 10.27 -39.41
C MET A 732 12.18 10.12 -40.38
N GLN A 733 12.17 10.79 -41.53
CA GLN A 733 11.07 10.72 -42.52
C GLN A 733 11.24 9.63 -43.60
N LYS A 734 12.34 8.86 -43.63
CA LYS A 734 12.55 7.78 -44.62
C LYS A 734 12.67 6.40 -44.00
#